data_AF-A0A7L1BDD8-F1
#
_entry.id   AF-A0A7L1BDD8-F1
#
_cell.length_a   1.000
_cell.length_b   1.000
_cell.length_c   1.000
_cell.angle_alpha   90.00
_cell.angle_beta   90.00
_cell.angle_gamma   90.00
#
_symmetry.space_group_name_H-M   'P 1'
#
loop_
_entity.id
_entity.type
_entity.pdbx_description
1 polymer ?
#
loop_
_entity_poly.entity_id
_entity_poly.type
_entity_poly.pdbx_seq_one_letter_code
_entity_poly.pdbx_strand_id
1 'polypeptide(L)'
;QYEAARENRKAKVNASYKYIFEVVSAGVGLDLPTAEELLLDVPSFDAFDSFLAKGGKKSLKIFYQEGVARGVECGRVIPGVAKGSRILQFYVEKPPGKIVGLCLYFVRYKNDTSVNEKTIHEEISFGVVDATDGLLPGVKDLIEKVFLPAILATSNWGTLDQSKEDTKDKQKFVETLNRYISFLGGAAARIEGKVELKKVDDINFSELQTFDKIAAAADNYETVHHLEEVLMIWYRQIEHVLTESKQIRREAKDSGPLTELENWKYMAAKLNFIIEQLKGQDCKAVISVLKVAHSKILKSWQELDGKITDAANESKDNVKYLGTLERVCRPLYNTDIVSMTQGIPNLIKAVQMIHRVSKYYNTSERITSLLIKVTNQMVTTCKAYITDAGLNRVWDQETPTVIGKINECICLLKEYQKSFYEVKQEISKNLGEKAFEVSEMYIFGKSEAFRRRLEKILEMIAIEQNFNALTLCAIEGIDLMAKKFKNVYHVFQKKPYDTLDPQVTEFDADFVKFKLEVERLETQLQTFMRNCFRKIVSSQNSLQLLQRFQNLNMPCLQEETAHTVGCILRHYVAELEATKKLYQAQKDDPPLARNMPPVAGKILWVRQLFRRVNEPISYFHKHSDILTSPEGKAVVQSYNKLAYVLVEFEVVYHTAWMKEMSQLQYPLQSTIFVRHPKTEKLLVNFDPHILEIVRETKCMMKLGLEVPEQAVKIAIMEDKLKLKKLQLESIVQSYEDLREKTPNVFVNLLTPKRDKMEGVLRQGLTMLTWSSVTLETFFQEADEILHVFRQLLRKIHILNAVQIGSLLKEISSTSLISLPVDGTVEIKDLLADNEDYTKECAESLNIKSMHIEDAVQELIDLFEKNYEFPSPKPSESAGIKGKHIAFESKEKEKEKTPARSDDSKGSDKEEEFKKNCKDLNAYFSRRLLLSLQKATRLSLDRIRRRMKVSSKSADIIPFLKAEVHLDIPNLVIVPSLDEIQKAVNRMIHLILEVNRGVAQWGQRHLQKSILKTDPGTKKASAGLRSPRKKAKKGEKGTDGTVVRKLKNFYAGVAENETITKIIVLLSSAGNSLKEGVSEVLQEFDKYKELWTEDKDTKFQEFFATDPTLSEIREEILHYDTFEQEMKKLKPIILLGPIELHTGPLKTALTIEANSWKMVLCRYLNEEYKKKLLDILSFINSHIKKLSRPLTDLDDVRLAMEALCTIQEKRLEIDMTMGPIE
;
A
#
# COMPACT_ATOMS: atom_id res chain seq x y z
N GLN A 1 7.96 -75.23 77.56
CA GLN A 1 8.49 -73.85 77.70
C GLN A 1 8.70 -73.18 76.33
N TYR A 2 9.54 -73.72 75.43
CA TYR A 2 9.78 -73.13 74.10
C TYR A 2 8.51 -72.98 73.24
N GLU A 3 7.58 -73.94 73.25
CA GLU A 3 6.27 -73.82 72.58
C GLU A 3 5.44 -72.63 73.09
N ALA A 4 5.34 -72.46 74.41
CA ALA A 4 4.66 -71.31 75.01
C ALA A 4 5.33 -69.97 74.67
N ALA A 5 6.66 -69.95 74.52
CA ALA A 5 7.37 -68.77 74.03
C ALA A 5 7.05 -68.47 72.55
N ARG A 6 6.85 -69.51 71.72
CA ARG A 6 6.42 -69.37 70.31
C ARG A 6 5.00 -68.83 70.20
N GLU A 7 4.04 -69.36 70.97
CA GLU A 7 2.67 -68.84 70.99
C GLU A 7 2.60 -67.40 71.55
N ASN A 8 3.44 -67.05 72.54
CA ASN A 8 3.57 -65.66 72.98
C ASN A 8 4.11 -64.72 71.88
N ARG A 9 5.05 -65.17 71.03
CA ARG A 9 5.49 -64.40 69.84
C ARG A 9 4.37 -64.26 68.82
N LYS A 10 3.61 -65.33 68.57
CA LYS A 10 2.44 -65.33 67.67
C LYS A 10 1.36 -64.36 68.13
N ALA A 11 1.09 -64.27 69.43
CA ALA A 11 0.16 -63.31 70.02
C ALA A 11 0.62 -61.83 69.91
N LYS A 12 1.93 -61.56 69.74
CA LYS A 12 2.48 -60.21 69.51
C LYS A 12 2.33 -59.73 68.05
N VAL A 13 2.04 -60.60 67.08
CA VAL A 13 2.00 -60.24 65.66
C VAL A 13 0.78 -59.36 65.35
N ASN A 14 0.99 -58.05 65.37
CA ASN A 14 0.01 -57.04 64.97
C ASN A 14 0.14 -56.68 63.47
N ALA A 15 -0.70 -55.77 62.97
CA ALA A 15 -0.68 -55.36 61.56
C ALA A 15 0.66 -54.77 61.09
N SER A 16 1.38 -54.02 61.95
CA SER A 16 2.72 -53.50 61.63
C SER A 16 3.76 -54.63 61.48
N TYR A 17 3.64 -55.71 62.26
CA TYR A 17 4.46 -56.92 62.07
C TYR A 17 4.12 -57.64 60.78
N LYS A 18 2.82 -57.82 60.47
CA LYS A 18 2.37 -58.47 59.23
C LYS A 18 2.86 -57.76 57.97
N TYR A 19 2.81 -56.43 57.93
CA TYR A 19 3.38 -55.66 56.83
C TYR A 19 4.88 -55.94 56.61
N ILE A 20 5.67 -56.02 57.69
CA ILE A 20 7.08 -56.37 57.59
C ILE A 20 7.23 -57.83 57.10
N PHE A 21 6.38 -58.75 57.54
CA PHE A 21 6.39 -60.14 57.11
C PHE A 21 5.99 -60.31 55.62
N GLU A 22 5.02 -59.55 55.13
CA GLU A 22 4.65 -59.48 53.70
C GLU A 22 5.81 -58.98 52.83
N VAL A 23 6.48 -57.90 53.24
CA VAL A 23 7.67 -57.38 52.55
C VAL A 23 8.82 -58.39 52.59
N VAL A 24 9.01 -59.11 53.70
CA VAL A 24 10.02 -60.18 53.80
C VAL A 24 9.68 -61.36 52.88
N SER A 25 8.40 -61.76 52.84
CA SER A 25 7.91 -62.83 51.97
C SER A 25 8.17 -62.50 50.50
N ALA A 26 7.79 -61.30 50.06
CA ALA A 26 8.01 -60.80 48.70
C ALA A 26 9.50 -60.65 48.36
N GLY A 27 10.32 -60.16 49.29
CA GLY A 27 11.76 -59.97 49.09
C GLY A 27 12.58 -61.26 49.03
N VAL A 28 12.02 -62.38 49.46
CA VAL A 28 12.66 -63.72 49.42
C VAL A 28 11.98 -64.65 48.39
N GLY A 29 10.76 -64.34 47.94
CA GLY A 29 10.00 -65.18 47.01
C GLY A 29 9.27 -66.36 47.67
N LEU A 30 8.96 -66.26 48.97
CA LEU A 30 8.17 -67.25 49.71
C LEU A 30 6.69 -66.84 49.78
N ASP A 31 5.81 -67.80 50.05
CA ASP A 31 4.44 -67.53 50.45
C ASP A 31 4.37 -67.02 51.90
N LEU A 32 3.41 -66.12 52.17
CA LEU A 32 3.29 -65.44 53.46
C LEU A 32 3.17 -66.43 54.64
N PRO A 33 2.34 -67.50 54.61
CA PRO A 33 2.27 -68.48 55.69
C PRO A 33 3.62 -69.14 56.01
N THR A 34 4.39 -69.54 54.99
CA THR A 34 5.73 -70.12 55.17
C THR A 34 6.72 -69.10 55.75
N ALA A 35 6.66 -67.83 55.29
CA ALA A 35 7.51 -66.77 55.83
C ALA A 35 7.18 -66.43 57.29
N GLU A 36 5.89 -66.32 57.65
CA GLU A 36 5.44 -66.11 59.04
C GLU A 36 5.92 -67.24 59.96
N GLU A 37 5.74 -68.51 59.55
CA GLU A 37 6.16 -69.67 60.33
C GLU A 37 7.69 -69.75 60.53
N LEU A 38 8.50 -69.38 59.53
CA LEU A 38 9.96 -69.31 59.64
C LEU A 38 10.44 -68.10 60.47
N LEU A 39 9.69 -67.01 60.51
CA LEU A 39 9.98 -65.84 61.36
C LEU A 39 9.59 -66.08 62.82
N LEU A 40 8.50 -66.81 63.10
CA LEU A 40 8.11 -67.20 64.47
C LEU A 40 9.14 -68.14 65.15
N ASP A 41 9.97 -68.82 64.36
CA ASP A 41 11.08 -69.66 64.83
C ASP A 41 12.33 -68.86 65.25
N VAL A 42 12.32 -67.52 65.14
CA VAL A 42 13.35 -66.62 65.67
C VAL A 42 13.26 -66.55 67.21
N PRO A 43 14.39 -66.55 67.95
CA PRO A 43 14.36 -66.62 69.42
C PRO A 43 13.64 -65.42 70.09
N SER A 44 13.78 -64.20 69.56
CA SER A 44 13.11 -63.00 70.11
C SER A 44 12.69 -62.01 69.03
N PHE A 45 11.63 -61.25 69.33
CA PHE A 45 11.11 -60.13 68.54
C PHE A 45 11.46 -58.74 69.11
N ASP A 46 12.30 -58.64 70.15
CA ASP A 46 12.66 -57.35 70.78
C ASP A 46 13.22 -56.32 69.77
N ALA A 47 13.86 -56.78 68.70
CA ALA A 47 14.35 -55.93 67.61
C ALA A 47 13.22 -55.28 66.79
N PHE A 48 12.09 -55.98 66.58
CA PHE A 48 10.90 -55.43 65.93
C PHE A 48 10.17 -54.46 66.86
N ASP A 49 9.96 -54.85 68.12
CA ASP A 49 9.38 -53.96 69.16
C ASP A 49 10.20 -52.66 69.29
N SER A 50 11.53 -52.77 69.33
CA SER A 50 12.46 -51.64 69.38
C SER A 50 12.48 -50.79 68.10
N PHE A 51 12.15 -51.34 66.94
CA PHE A 51 12.14 -50.61 65.66
C PHE A 51 10.83 -49.82 65.44
N LEU A 52 9.69 -50.41 65.85
CA LEU A 52 8.37 -49.80 65.74
C LEU A 52 8.12 -48.72 66.82
N ALA A 53 8.79 -48.80 67.97
CA ALA A 53 8.66 -47.86 69.08
C ALA A 53 9.14 -46.42 68.74
N LYS A 54 8.59 -45.44 69.45
CA LYS A 54 9.07 -44.04 69.46
C LYS A 54 10.42 -43.96 70.15
N GLY A 55 11.37 -43.24 69.56
CA GLY A 55 12.77 -43.19 70.03
C GLY A 55 13.57 -44.49 69.79
N GLY A 56 13.00 -45.42 69.02
CA GLY A 56 13.53 -46.77 68.78
C GLY A 56 14.77 -46.86 67.87
N LYS A 57 15.15 -48.09 67.50
CA LYS A 57 16.22 -48.33 66.51
C LYS A 57 15.80 -47.79 65.14
N LYS A 58 16.72 -47.08 64.45
CA LYS A 58 16.49 -46.56 63.09
C LYS A 58 16.45 -47.63 62.00
N SER A 59 16.97 -48.83 62.27
CA SER A 59 17.05 -49.90 61.28
C SER A 59 16.78 -51.27 61.88
N LEU A 60 15.96 -52.06 61.19
CA LEU A 60 15.77 -53.49 61.40
C LEU A 60 16.45 -54.24 60.24
N LYS A 61 17.09 -55.37 60.54
CA LYS A 61 17.80 -56.21 59.55
C LYS A 61 17.42 -57.67 59.74
N ILE A 62 17.06 -58.32 58.64
CA ILE A 62 16.59 -59.70 58.59
C ILE A 62 17.41 -60.40 57.50
N PHE A 63 18.07 -61.51 57.85
CA PHE A 63 18.95 -62.26 56.97
C PHE A 63 18.29 -63.60 56.64
N TYR A 64 18.19 -63.93 55.35
CA TYR A 64 17.75 -65.23 54.87
C TYR A 64 18.93 -65.95 54.23
N GLN A 65 19.46 -66.94 54.93
CA GLN A 65 20.64 -67.69 54.50
C GLN A 65 20.64 -69.11 55.07
N GLU A 66 21.48 -69.96 54.50
CA GLU A 66 21.64 -71.34 54.94
C GLU A 66 22.31 -71.39 56.33
N GLY A 67 21.77 -72.23 57.22
CA GLY A 67 22.31 -72.42 58.57
C GLY A 67 21.87 -73.74 59.18
N VAL A 68 22.52 -74.15 60.27
CA VAL A 68 22.16 -75.40 60.98
C VAL A 68 20.71 -75.34 61.44
N ALA A 69 19.93 -76.37 61.15
CA ALA A 69 18.52 -76.46 61.50
C ALA A 69 18.32 -76.30 63.02
N ARG A 70 17.38 -75.41 63.40
CA ARG A 70 17.07 -75.14 64.81
C ARG A 70 16.45 -76.37 65.45
N GLY A 71 16.93 -76.69 66.66
CA GLY A 71 16.35 -77.75 67.48
C GLY A 71 15.07 -77.30 68.20
N VAL A 72 14.71 -78.05 69.25
CA VAL A 72 13.51 -77.84 70.09
C VAL A 72 13.38 -76.41 70.64
N GLU A 73 14.49 -75.66 70.72
CA GLU A 73 14.56 -74.26 71.13
C GLU A 73 13.67 -73.30 70.31
N CYS A 74 13.35 -73.62 69.05
CA CYS A 74 12.45 -72.78 68.24
C CYS A 74 10.96 -72.93 68.59
N GLY A 75 10.59 -73.98 69.35
CA GLY A 75 9.21 -74.23 69.76
C GLY A 75 8.35 -75.01 68.75
N ARG A 76 8.96 -75.63 67.73
CA ARG A 76 8.35 -76.69 66.90
C ARG A 76 9.39 -77.73 66.47
N VAL A 77 8.95 -78.89 65.99
CA VAL A 77 9.82 -79.92 65.37
C VAL A 77 9.54 -79.95 63.88
N ILE A 78 10.57 -79.72 63.05
CA ILE A 78 10.45 -79.74 61.59
C ILE A 78 10.49 -81.19 61.11
N PRO A 79 9.43 -81.74 60.47
CA PRO A 79 9.42 -83.14 60.02
C PRO A 79 10.50 -83.43 58.97
N GLY A 80 11.17 -84.56 59.09
CA GLY A 80 12.13 -85.06 58.08
C GLY A 80 13.55 -84.48 58.14
N VAL A 81 13.86 -83.56 59.06
CA VAL A 81 15.18 -82.91 59.14
C VAL A 81 16.07 -83.60 60.20
N ALA A 82 17.20 -84.18 59.79
CA ALA A 82 18.16 -84.78 60.70
C ALA A 82 18.90 -83.71 61.55
N LYS A 83 19.27 -84.06 62.78
CA LYS A 83 19.95 -83.14 63.71
C LYS A 83 21.33 -82.74 63.16
N GLY A 84 21.49 -81.47 62.78
CA GLY A 84 22.71 -80.95 62.15
C GLY A 84 22.58 -80.66 60.64
N SER A 85 21.46 -81.01 60.01
CA SER A 85 21.16 -80.63 58.61
C SER A 85 21.21 -79.11 58.44
N ARG A 86 21.63 -78.63 57.27
CA ARG A 86 21.55 -77.21 56.92
C ARG A 86 20.25 -76.92 56.20
N ILE A 87 19.59 -75.81 56.56
CA ILE A 87 18.34 -75.32 55.96
C ILE A 87 18.37 -73.79 55.87
N LEU A 88 17.62 -73.24 54.91
CA LEU A 88 17.38 -71.80 54.81
C LEU A 88 16.50 -71.33 55.98
N GLN A 89 16.93 -70.28 56.67
CA GLN A 89 16.23 -69.76 57.86
C GLN A 89 16.44 -68.25 58.04
N PHE A 90 15.52 -67.60 58.75
CA PHE A 90 15.62 -66.17 59.06
C PHE A 90 16.41 -65.90 60.34
N TYR A 91 17.38 -64.99 60.28
CA TYR A 91 18.07 -64.40 61.44
C TYR A 91 17.77 -62.91 61.55
N VAL A 92 17.66 -62.39 62.77
CA VAL A 92 17.32 -60.98 63.02
C VAL A 92 18.49 -60.28 63.70
N GLU A 93 18.79 -59.06 63.25
CA GLU A 93 19.97 -58.22 63.56
C GLU A 93 21.34 -58.80 63.17
N LYS A 94 21.65 -60.08 63.46
CA LYS A 94 22.94 -60.71 63.18
C LYS A 94 22.81 -62.21 62.88
N PRO A 95 23.41 -62.73 61.78
CA PRO A 95 23.61 -64.16 61.58
C PRO A 95 24.79 -64.69 62.41
N PRO A 96 24.88 -66.01 62.67
CA PRO A 96 25.94 -66.63 63.48
C PRO A 96 27.30 -66.78 62.75
N GLY A 97 27.42 -66.31 61.51
CA GLY A 97 28.63 -66.46 60.69
C GLY A 97 28.75 -65.37 59.63
N LYS A 98 29.42 -65.67 58.51
CA LYS A 98 29.45 -64.78 57.34
C LYS A 98 28.03 -64.59 56.79
N ILE A 99 27.77 -63.43 56.20
CA ILE A 99 26.54 -63.16 55.44
C ILE A 99 26.72 -63.83 54.07
N VAL A 100 25.88 -64.82 53.75
CA VAL A 100 25.95 -65.65 52.53
C VAL A 100 24.53 -65.93 52.03
N GLY A 101 23.82 -64.87 51.65
CA GLY A 101 22.39 -64.91 51.32
C GLY A 101 21.76 -63.52 51.28
N LEU A 102 20.43 -63.45 51.38
CA LEU A 102 19.68 -62.20 51.25
C LEU A 102 19.67 -61.44 52.60
N CYS A 103 20.01 -60.15 52.55
CA CYS A 103 19.91 -59.22 53.67
C CYS A 103 18.80 -58.21 53.40
N LEU A 104 17.65 -58.41 54.03
CA LEU A 104 16.52 -57.50 53.99
C LEU A 104 16.67 -56.47 55.09
N TYR A 105 16.67 -55.19 54.73
CA TYR A 105 16.78 -54.09 55.68
C TYR A 105 15.56 -53.18 55.61
N PHE A 106 15.18 -52.66 56.76
CA PHE A 106 14.12 -51.67 56.93
C PHE A 106 14.73 -50.48 57.67
N VAL A 107 14.54 -49.26 57.19
CA VAL A 107 15.14 -48.03 57.71
C VAL A 107 14.08 -46.95 57.86
N ARG A 108 14.07 -46.28 59.02
CA ARG A 108 13.17 -45.18 59.33
C ARG A 108 13.83 -43.83 59.10
N TYR A 109 13.11 -42.91 58.45
CA TYR A 109 13.57 -41.54 58.25
C TYR A 109 13.48 -40.69 59.53
N LYS A 110 12.44 -40.92 60.35
CA LYS A 110 12.15 -40.19 61.61
C LYS A 110 11.89 -41.18 62.75
N ASN A 111 12.27 -40.79 63.97
CA ASN A 111 12.13 -41.62 65.17
C ASN A 111 11.15 -41.02 66.20
N ASP A 112 10.59 -39.85 65.92
CA ASP A 112 9.84 -39.04 66.89
C ASP A 112 8.40 -39.50 67.09
N THR A 113 7.96 -40.43 66.23
CA THR A 113 6.65 -41.10 66.19
C THR A 113 6.82 -42.61 66.42
N SER A 114 5.76 -43.30 66.83
CA SER A 114 5.67 -44.76 66.78
C SER A 114 5.08 -45.18 65.43
N VAL A 115 5.56 -46.28 64.84
CA VAL A 115 5.05 -46.72 63.53
C VAL A 115 3.80 -47.58 63.70
N ASN A 116 2.71 -47.09 63.12
CA ASN A 116 1.43 -47.79 63.07
C ASN A 116 1.15 -48.21 61.61
N GLU A 117 0.21 -49.14 61.42
CA GLU A 117 -0.24 -49.63 60.10
C GLU A 117 -0.50 -48.52 59.06
N LYS A 118 -0.99 -47.35 59.49
CA LYS A 118 -1.27 -46.20 58.62
C LYS A 118 -0.05 -45.33 58.29
N THR A 119 1.06 -45.42 59.02
CA THR A 119 2.28 -44.62 58.79
C THR A 119 3.45 -45.47 58.30
N ILE A 120 3.33 -46.80 58.33
CA ILE A 120 4.42 -47.73 58.01
C ILE A 120 4.93 -47.62 56.57
N HIS A 121 4.05 -47.31 55.62
CA HIS A 121 4.39 -47.17 54.20
C HIS A 121 5.00 -45.81 53.84
N GLU A 122 4.85 -44.79 54.69
CA GLU A 122 5.45 -43.46 54.49
C GLU A 122 6.76 -43.28 55.27
N GLU A 123 6.86 -43.85 56.49
CA GLU A 123 8.02 -43.67 57.37
C GLU A 123 9.16 -44.67 57.14
N ILE A 124 8.89 -45.82 56.50
CA ILE A 124 9.85 -46.93 56.36
C ILE A 124 10.26 -47.13 54.90
N SER A 125 11.55 -46.96 54.63
CA SER A 125 12.20 -47.52 53.44
C SER A 125 12.64 -48.96 53.71
N PHE A 126 12.46 -49.84 52.73
CA PHE A 126 13.01 -51.19 52.76
C PHE A 126 13.85 -51.47 51.51
N GLY A 127 14.70 -52.50 51.60
CA GLY A 127 15.47 -52.98 50.46
C GLY A 127 16.08 -54.35 50.73
N VAL A 128 16.47 -55.02 49.65
CA VAL A 128 17.14 -56.32 49.69
C VAL A 128 18.56 -56.13 49.16
N VAL A 129 19.56 -56.52 49.95
CA VAL A 129 20.93 -56.69 49.47
C VAL A 129 21.15 -58.17 49.26
N ASP A 130 21.34 -58.58 48.01
CA ASP A 130 21.79 -59.93 47.72
C ASP A 130 23.29 -60.03 48.04
N ALA A 131 23.64 -60.87 49.01
CA ALA A 131 25.03 -61.12 49.40
C ALA A 131 25.37 -62.62 49.25
N THR A 132 24.73 -63.33 48.32
CA THR A 132 25.10 -64.69 47.89
C THR A 132 26.55 -64.76 47.42
N ASP A 133 26.93 -63.92 46.44
CA ASP A 133 28.31 -63.73 45.96
C ASP A 133 29.17 -62.86 46.92
N GLY A 134 28.60 -62.48 48.06
CA GLY A 134 29.23 -61.68 49.12
C GLY A 134 28.76 -60.23 49.18
N LEU A 135 29.00 -59.60 50.34
CA LEU A 135 28.47 -58.28 50.67
C LEU A 135 28.96 -57.13 49.76
N LEU A 136 30.17 -57.23 49.22
CA LEU A 136 30.75 -56.16 48.38
C LEU A 136 30.15 -56.15 46.96
N PRO A 137 30.06 -57.28 46.24
CA PRO A 137 29.24 -57.39 45.03
C PRO A 137 27.79 -56.92 45.26
N GLY A 138 27.14 -57.38 46.34
CA GLY A 138 25.76 -56.97 46.67
C GLY A 138 25.56 -55.47 46.85
N VAL A 139 26.47 -54.80 47.56
CA VAL A 139 26.42 -53.35 47.75
C VAL A 139 26.77 -52.60 46.47
N LYS A 140 27.73 -53.08 45.67
CA LYS A 140 28.04 -52.51 44.35
C LYS A 140 26.80 -52.56 43.45
N ASP A 141 26.19 -53.73 43.32
CA ASP A 141 25.05 -53.97 42.45
C ASP A 141 23.81 -53.20 42.90
N LEU A 142 23.58 -53.03 44.21
CA LEU A 142 22.54 -52.14 44.72
C LEU A 142 22.77 -50.69 44.29
N ILE A 143 24.00 -50.19 44.35
CA ILE A 143 24.33 -48.82 43.94
C ILE A 143 24.24 -48.67 42.41
N GLU A 144 24.73 -49.65 41.65
CA GLU A 144 24.83 -49.60 40.19
C GLU A 144 23.51 -49.90 39.46
N LYS A 145 22.71 -50.86 39.95
CA LYS A 145 21.47 -51.32 39.29
C LYS A 145 20.22 -50.64 39.84
N VAL A 146 20.23 -50.16 41.08
CA VAL A 146 19.04 -49.54 41.73
C VAL A 146 19.24 -48.04 41.93
N PHE A 147 20.25 -47.62 42.70
CA PHE A 147 20.39 -46.20 43.04
C PHE A 147 20.85 -45.33 41.87
N LEU A 148 21.82 -45.76 41.06
CA LEU A 148 22.33 -44.97 39.94
C LEU A 148 21.23 -44.67 38.89
N PRO A 149 20.43 -45.64 38.40
CA PRO A 149 19.30 -45.34 37.51
C PRO A 149 18.24 -44.44 38.15
N ALA A 150 17.93 -44.63 39.45
CA ALA A 150 16.98 -43.78 40.15
C ALA A 150 17.46 -42.32 40.26
N ILE A 151 18.75 -42.11 40.54
CA ILE A 151 19.38 -40.79 40.59
C ILE A 151 19.39 -40.12 39.21
N LEU A 152 19.70 -40.89 38.15
CA LEU A 152 19.67 -40.39 36.76
C LEU A 152 18.25 -40.07 36.26
N ALA A 153 17.24 -40.84 36.68
CA ALA A 153 15.84 -40.58 36.35
C ALA A 153 15.21 -39.44 37.17
N THR A 154 15.82 -39.05 38.30
CA THR A 154 15.30 -37.99 39.16
C THR A 154 15.42 -36.63 38.46
N SER A 155 14.29 -36.12 37.96
CA SER A 155 14.24 -34.88 37.17
C SER A 155 14.22 -33.61 38.03
N ASN A 156 13.90 -33.72 39.32
CA ASN A 156 13.75 -32.61 40.26
C ASN A 156 14.72 -32.78 41.44
N TRP A 157 15.81 -32.02 41.43
CA TRP A 157 16.81 -31.98 42.51
C TRP A 157 16.59 -30.77 43.43
N GLY A 158 15.40 -30.17 43.41
CA GLY A 158 15.01 -29.04 44.25
C GLY A 158 15.79 -27.77 43.93
N THR A 159 16.70 -27.38 44.83
CA THR A 159 17.50 -26.16 44.70
C THR A 159 18.60 -26.24 43.64
N LEU A 160 18.92 -27.44 43.15
CA LEU A 160 20.00 -27.68 42.17
C LEU A 160 19.52 -27.70 40.70
N ASP A 161 18.39 -27.06 40.39
CA ASP A 161 17.84 -26.96 39.03
C ASP A 161 17.75 -25.52 38.50
N GLN A 162 18.42 -24.57 39.16
CA GLN A 162 18.22 -23.13 38.95
C GLN A 162 19.34 -22.48 38.12
N SER A 163 20.54 -23.06 38.11
CA SER A 163 21.72 -22.49 37.44
C SER A 163 22.47 -23.49 36.54
N LYS A 164 23.29 -22.96 35.61
CA LYS A 164 24.23 -23.76 34.82
C LYS A 164 25.35 -24.38 35.66
N GLU A 165 25.67 -23.83 36.84
CA GLU A 165 26.66 -24.43 37.75
C GLU A 165 26.05 -25.64 38.48
N ASP A 166 24.78 -25.59 38.84
CA ASP A 166 24.09 -26.71 39.49
C ASP A 166 24.13 -27.98 38.62
N THR A 167 23.98 -27.81 37.30
CA THR A 167 24.08 -28.94 36.35
C THR A 167 25.49 -29.58 36.33
N LYS A 168 26.55 -28.81 36.55
CA LYS A 168 27.92 -29.33 36.70
C LYS A 168 28.09 -30.07 38.01
N ASP A 169 27.52 -29.57 39.11
CA ASP A 169 27.60 -30.25 40.41
C ASP A 169 26.79 -31.57 40.43
N LYS A 170 25.66 -31.66 39.73
CA LYS A 170 24.98 -32.94 39.47
C LYS A 170 25.88 -33.94 38.75
N GLN A 171 26.50 -33.52 37.63
CA GLN A 171 27.42 -34.37 36.87
C GLN A 171 28.59 -34.85 37.74
N LYS A 172 29.22 -33.95 38.49
CA LYS A 172 30.32 -34.24 39.41
C LYS A 172 29.95 -35.21 40.54
N PHE A 173 28.70 -35.17 41.02
CA PHE A 173 28.17 -36.15 41.97
C PHE A 173 27.98 -37.53 41.33
N VAL A 174 27.41 -37.59 40.12
CA VAL A 174 27.26 -38.84 39.33
C VAL A 174 28.63 -39.45 38.97
N GLU A 175 29.60 -38.65 38.54
CA GLU A 175 30.99 -39.08 38.31
C GLU A 175 31.63 -39.63 39.60
N THR A 176 31.36 -38.99 40.75
CA THR A 176 31.85 -39.46 42.06
C THR A 176 31.24 -40.79 42.44
N LEU A 177 29.94 -41.01 42.18
CA LEU A 177 29.26 -42.31 42.35
C LEU A 177 29.85 -43.38 41.42
N ASN A 178 30.00 -43.09 40.13
CA ASN A 178 30.58 -44.04 39.16
C ASN A 178 32.02 -44.43 39.52
N ARG A 179 32.83 -43.48 40.01
CA ARG A 179 34.16 -43.76 40.56
C ARG A 179 34.10 -44.63 41.83
N TYR A 180 33.08 -44.46 42.67
CA TYR A 180 32.89 -45.31 43.85
C TYR A 180 32.42 -46.73 43.48
N ILE A 181 31.53 -46.88 42.50
CA ILE A 181 31.14 -48.18 41.92
C ILE A 181 32.39 -48.88 41.35
N SER A 182 33.22 -48.16 40.60
CA SER A 182 34.48 -48.69 40.06
C SER A 182 35.46 -49.09 41.16
N PHE A 183 35.58 -48.30 42.24
CA PHE A 183 36.39 -48.65 43.41
C PHE A 183 35.85 -49.90 44.15
N LEU A 184 34.53 -50.03 44.30
CA LEU A 184 33.89 -51.21 44.88
C LEU A 184 34.08 -52.44 43.99
N GLY A 185 33.96 -52.30 42.66
CA GLY A 185 34.28 -53.35 41.69
C GLY A 185 35.74 -53.78 41.78
N GLY A 186 36.67 -52.83 41.83
CA GLY A 186 38.10 -53.11 42.06
C GLY A 186 38.41 -53.65 43.47
N ALA A 187 37.56 -53.42 44.47
CA ALA A 187 37.67 -54.03 45.80
C ALA A 187 37.12 -55.45 45.83
N ALA A 188 35.97 -55.69 45.19
CA ALA A 188 35.39 -57.01 45.00
C ALA A 188 36.33 -57.91 44.18
N ALA A 189 36.81 -57.44 43.02
CA ALA A 189 37.79 -58.14 42.20
C ALA A 189 39.08 -58.46 42.98
N ARG A 190 39.60 -57.54 43.80
CA ARG A 190 40.76 -57.82 44.69
C ARG A 190 40.51 -58.92 45.73
N ILE A 191 39.27 -59.21 46.06
CA ILE A 191 38.86 -60.26 47.02
C ILE A 191 38.48 -61.56 46.29
N GLU A 192 37.92 -61.46 45.08
CA GLU A 192 37.57 -62.57 44.19
C GLU A 192 38.80 -63.17 43.50
N GLY A 193 39.79 -62.34 43.14
CA GLY A 193 41.11 -62.73 42.67
C GLY A 193 42.00 -63.42 43.72
N LYS A 194 41.45 -63.75 44.89
CA LYS A 194 42.05 -64.65 45.86
C LYS A 194 42.05 -66.07 45.31
N VAL A 195 43.18 -66.47 44.74
CA VAL A 195 43.43 -67.87 44.40
C VAL A 195 43.58 -68.64 45.70
N GLU A 196 42.50 -69.28 46.16
CA GLU A 196 42.63 -70.32 47.19
C GLU A 196 43.28 -71.55 46.56
N LEU A 197 44.43 -71.96 47.11
CA LEU A 197 45.04 -73.25 46.81
C LEU A 197 44.02 -74.37 47.03
N LYS A 198 43.97 -75.34 46.11
CA LYS A 198 42.94 -76.39 46.13
C LYS A 198 42.95 -77.10 47.49
N LYS A 199 41.82 -77.03 48.20
CA LYS A 199 41.57 -77.80 49.43
C LYS A 199 41.48 -79.28 49.09
N VAL A 200 42.03 -80.11 49.97
CA VAL A 200 42.10 -81.56 49.82
C VAL A 200 41.34 -82.14 51.00
N ASP A 201 40.14 -82.64 50.72
CA ASP A 201 39.21 -83.09 51.76
C ASP A 201 39.59 -84.48 52.34
N ASP A 202 40.55 -85.18 51.71
CA ASP A 202 41.00 -86.53 52.07
C ASP A 202 42.12 -86.58 53.14
N ILE A 203 42.63 -85.44 53.63
CA ILE A 203 43.73 -85.40 54.63
C ILE A 203 43.37 -84.50 55.83
N ASN A 204 43.34 -85.06 57.04
CA ASN A 204 43.24 -84.29 58.28
C ASN A 204 44.59 -83.65 58.66
N PHE A 205 44.87 -82.46 58.14
CA PHE A 205 46.09 -81.69 58.45
C PHE A 205 46.31 -81.41 59.94
N SER A 206 45.26 -81.47 60.77
CA SER A 206 45.34 -81.39 62.23
C SER A 206 46.13 -82.54 62.88
N GLU A 207 46.29 -83.67 62.19
CA GLU A 207 47.06 -84.82 62.70
C GLU A 207 48.55 -84.73 62.37
N LEU A 208 48.95 -83.91 61.40
CA LEU A 208 50.34 -83.80 60.90
C LEU A 208 51.16 -82.69 61.61
N GLN A 209 50.87 -82.43 62.89
CA GLN A 209 51.46 -81.31 63.64
C GLN A 209 52.60 -81.71 64.60
N THR A 210 52.69 -82.97 65.00
CA THR A 210 53.74 -83.49 65.90
C THR A 210 54.84 -84.22 65.16
N PHE A 211 56.08 -84.08 65.63
CA PHE A 211 57.28 -84.63 64.97
C PHE A 211 57.18 -86.14 64.70
N ASP A 212 56.69 -86.91 65.67
CA ASP A 212 56.55 -88.37 65.57
C ASP A 212 55.54 -88.79 64.48
N LYS A 213 54.48 -88.00 64.29
CA LYS A 213 53.47 -88.23 63.23
C LYS A 213 53.96 -87.79 61.86
N ILE A 214 54.79 -86.75 61.80
CA ILE A 214 55.46 -86.31 60.56
C ILE A 214 56.46 -87.38 60.08
N ALA A 215 57.18 -88.02 61.00
CA ALA A 215 58.05 -89.15 60.68
C ALA A 215 57.24 -90.37 60.19
N ALA A 216 56.20 -90.79 60.92
CA ALA A 216 55.35 -91.92 60.52
C ALA A 216 54.65 -91.70 59.16
N ALA A 217 54.27 -90.46 58.82
CA ALA A 217 53.70 -90.11 57.52
C ALA A 217 54.75 -90.03 56.39
N ALA A 218 56.04 -89.84 56.71
CA ALA A 218 57.15 -89.83 55.77
C ALA A 218 57.67 -91.24 55.43
N ASP A 219 57.53 -92.20 56.35
CA ASP A 219 57.84 -93.62 56.10
C ASP A 219 56.78 -94.34 55.26
N ASN A 220 55.55 -93.80 55.17
CA ASN A 220 54.48 -94.35 54.35
C ASN A 220 54.49 -93.78 52.92
N TYR A 221 54.78 -94.67 51.96
CA TYR A 221 54.90 -94.35 50.54
C TYR A 221 53.60 -93.78 49.91
N GLU A 222 52.43 -94.29 50.29
CA GLU A 222 51.15 -93.84 49.71
C GLU A 222 50.81 -92.41 50.15
N THR A 223 51.02 -92.09 51.42
CA THR A 223 50.81 -90.72 51.93
C THR A 223 51.84 -89.75 51.36
N VAL A 224 53.10 -90.17 51.18
CA VAL A 224 54.12 -89.35 50.51
C VAL A 224 53.73 -89.07 49.06
N HIS A 225 53.33 -90.08 48.27
CA HIS A 225 52.91 -89.90 46.88
C HIS A 225 51.69 -88.97 46.76
N HIS A 226 50.69 -89.13 47.63
CA HIS A 226 49.52 -88.27 47.62
C HIS A 226 49.87 -86.81 48.01
N LEU A 227 50.76 -86.60 48.99
CA LEU A 227 51.28 -85.28 49.33
C LEU A 227 52.11 -84.65 48.19
N GLU A 228 52.85 -85.46 47.42
CA GLU A 228 53.54 -85.03 46.20
C GLU A 228 52.56 -84.56 45.11
N GLU A 229 51.46 -85.29 44.88
CA GLU A 229 50.39 -84.88 43.95
C GLU A 229 49.74 -83.55 44.36
N VAL A 230 49.43 -83.38 45.65
CA VAL A 230 48.85 -82.15 46.21
C VAL A 230 49.81 -80.98 46.03
N LEU A 231 51.10 -81.16 46.35
CA LEU A 231 52.12 -80.13 46.15
C LEU A 231 52.28 -79.78 44.66
N MET A 232 52.16 -80.75 43.75
CA MET A 232 52.21 -80.53 42.30
C MET A 232 50.96 -79.83 41.73
N ILE A 233 49.78 -80.01 42.33
CA ILE A 233 48.58 -79.24 41.99
C ILE A 233 48.80 -77.77 42.38
N TRP A 234 49.26 -77.51 43.60
CA TRP A 234 49.59 -76.15 44.06
C TRP A 234 50.71 -75.52 43.22
N TYR A 235 51.74 -76.30 42.85
CA TYR A 235 52.83 -75.86 41.97
C TYR A 235 52.28 -75.32 40.64
N ARG A 236 51.45 -76.12 39.95
CA ARG A 236 50.85 -75.73 38.65
C ARG A 236 49.93 -74.53 38.78
N GLN A 237 49.15 -74.42 39.86
CA GLN A 237 48.30 -73.26 40.13
C GLN A 237 49.12 -71.97 40.29
N ILE A 238 50.20 -72.02 41.07
CA ILE A 238 51.07 -70.87 41.31
C ILE A 238 51.89 -70.52 40.06
N GLU A 239 52.40 -71.50 39.33
CA GLU A 239 53.11 -71.29 38.05
C GLU A 239 52.20 -70.66 36.98
N HIS A 240 50.93 -71.05 36.92
CA HIS A 240 49.94 -70.43 36.05
C HIS A 240 49.73 -68.95 36.39
N VAL A 241 49.55 -68.62 37.68
CA VAL A 241 49.42 -67.23 38.15
C VAL A 241 50.69 -66.41 37.87
N LEU A 242 51.88 -67.00 38.03
CA LEU A 242 53.14 -66.35 37.68
C LEU A 242 53.28 -66.12 36.18
N THR A 243 52.81 -67.05 35.36
CA THR A 243 52.79 -66.89 33.89
C THR A 243 51.83 -65.79 33.45
N GLU A 244 50.61 -65.77 34.01
CA GLU A 244 49.62 -64.69 33.84
C GLU A 244 50.19 -63.32 34.25
N SER A 245 50.96 -63.27 35.35
CA SER A 245 51.58 -62.02 35.84
C SER A 245 52.64 -61.44 34.90
N LYS A 246 53.33 -62.29 34.13
CA LYS A 246 54.40 -61.92 33.20
C LYS A 246 53.94 -61.63 31.77
N GLN A 247 52.71 -61.99 31.41
CA GLN A 247 52.17 -61.66 30.08
C GLN A 247 51.97 -60.15 29.93
N ILE A 248 52.60 -59.56 28.91
CA ILE A 248 52.35 -58.20 28.47
C ILE A 248 50.92 -58.15 27.94
N ARG A 249 50.02 -57.44 28.65
CA ARG A 249 48.61 -57.37 28.30
C ARG A 249 48.43 -56.56 27.01
N ARG A 250 47.49 -56.98 26.16
CA ARG A 250 46.96 -56.11 25.10
C ARG A 250 46.14 -55.01 25.77
N GLU A 251 46.60 -53.77 25.67
CA GLU A 251 46.01 -52.64 26.40
C GLU A 251 44.73 -52.15 25.71
N ALA A 252 43.70 -51.85 26.51
CA ALA A 252 42.48 -51.23 26.01
C ALA A 252 42.79 -49.80 25.51
N LYS A 253 42.14 -49.38 24.41
CA LYS A 253 42.42 -48.08 23.75
C LYS A 253 42.31 -46.87 24.68
N ASP A 254 41.45 -46.97 25.70
CA ASP A 254 41.07 -45.91 26.64
C ASP A 254 41.61 -46.14 28.07
N SER A 255 42.64 -46.99 28.21
CA SER A 255 43.34 -47.18 29.49
C SER A 255 44.11 -45.92 29.90
N GLY A 256 43.68 -45.29 30.98
CA GLY A 256 44.38 -44.17 31.63
C GLY A 256 45.40 -44.62 32.69
N PRO A 257 46.33 -43.76 33.12
CA PRO A 257 47.47 -44.14 33.99
C PRO A 257 47.07 -44.67 35.37
N LEU A 258 45.88 -44.35 35.88
CA LEU A 258 45.41 -44.87 37.17
C LEU A 258 45.02 -46.36 37.09
N THR A 259 44.57 -46.83 35.92
CA THR A 259 44.27 -48.25 35.70
C THR A 259 45.52 -49.12 35.80
N GLU A 260 46.70 -48.59 35.47
CA GLU A 260 47.98 -49.30 35.65
C GLU A 260 48.33 -49.44 37.14
N LEU A 261 48.14 -48.39 37.94
CA LEU A 261 48.29 -48.45 39.40
C LEU A 261 47.31 -49.43 40.05
N GLU A 262 46.04 -49.44 39.64
CA GLU A 262 45.03 -50.38 40.13
C GLU A 262 45.38 -51.83 39.79
N ASN A 263 45.88 -52.07 38.57
CA ASN A 263 46.37 -53.38 38.15
C ASN A 263 47.55 -53.86 39.00
N TRP A 264 48.52 -53.01 39.31
CA TRP A 264 49.61 -53.37 40.22
C TRP A 264 49.14 -53.58 41.67
N LYS A 265 48.17 -52.77 42.16
CA LYS A 265 47.52 -52.98 43.47
C LYS A 265 46.79 -54.33 43.53
N TYR A 266 46.15 -54.75 42.45
CA TYR A 266 45.50 -56.07 42.32
C TYR A 266 46.53 -57.21 42.30
N MET A 267 47.59 -57.12 41.48
CA MET A 267 48.64 -58.14 41.43
C MET A 267 49.37 -58.30 42.77
N ALA A 268 49.67 -57.19 43.45
CA ALA A 268 50.26 -57.23 44.79
C ALA A 268 49.33 -57.92 45.80
N ALA A 269 48.01 -57.69 45.74
CA ALA A 269 47.05 -58.38 46.60
C ALA A 269 47.00 -59.90 46.31
N LYS A 270 46.91 -60.29 45.03
CA LYS A 270 46.88 -61.69 44.58
C LYS A 270 48.13 -62.46 45.02
N LEU A 271 49.32 -61.89 44.82
CA LEU A 271 50.60 -62.53 45.20
C LEU A 271 50.82 -62.57 46.72
N ASN A 272 50.47 -61.51 47.46
CA ASN A 272 50.58 -61.54 48.93
C ASN A 272 49.62 -62.58 49.55
N PHE A 273 48.41 -62.75 49.01
CA PHE A 273 47.48 -63.77 49.49
C PHE A 273 48.01 -65.20 49.28
N ILE A 274 48.61 -65.50 48.13
CA ILE A 274 49.26 -66.80 47.90
C ILE A 274 50.43 -66.99 48.88
N ILE A 275 51.25 -65.95 49.13
CA ILE A 275 52.33 -65.99 50.14
C ILE A 275 51.81 -66.23 51.56
N GLU A 276 50.64 -65.68 51.92
CA GLU A 276 49.98 -65.98 53.19
C GLU A 276 49.54 -67.46 53.28
N GLN A 277 49.00 -68.03 52.20
CA GLN A 277 48.65 -69.45 52.13
C GLN A 277 49.86 -70.38 52.16
N LEU A 278 50.96 -70.04 51.46
CA LEU A 278 52.25 -70.74 51.53
C LEU A 278 52.83 -70.74 52.96
N LYS A 279 52.58 -69.67 53.72
CA LYS A 279 52.94 -69.54 55.14
C LYS A 279 51.93 -70.19 56.09
N GLY A 280 50.82 -70.71 55.60
CA GLY A 280 49.79 -71.44 56.36
C GLY A 280 50.35 -72.71 57.02
N GLN A 281 49.64 -73.21 58.04
CA GLN A 281 50.06 -74.42 58.77
C GLN A 281 49.99 -75.67 57.88
N ASP A 282 48.96 -75.78 57.03
CA ASP A 282 48.74 -76.94 56.17
C ASP A 282 49.87 -77.10 55.14
N CYS A 283 50.19 -76.04 54.39
CA CYS A 283 51.35 -76.02 53.47
C CYS A 283 52.67 -76.37 54.18
N LYS A 284 52.88 -75.85 55.40
CA LYS A 284 54.08 -76.17 56.19
C LYS A 284 54.15 -77.64 56.59
N ALA A 285 53.03 -78.26 56.95
CA ALA A 285 52.95 -79.68 57.30
C ALA A 285 53.25 -80.58 56.09
N VAL A 286 52.68 -80.28 54.92
CA VAL A 286 53.00 -80.98 53.65
C VAL A 286 54.50 -80.87 53.35
N ILE A 287 55.07 -79.66 53.44
CA ILE A 287 56.49 -79.41 53.18
C ILE A 287 57.39 -80.09 54.22
N SER A 288 56.99 -80.22 55.49
CA SER A 288 57.81 -80.90 56.51
C SER A 288 57.82 -82.42 56.33
N VAL A 289 56.68 -83.05 56.04
CA VAL A 289 56.62 -84.50 55.73
C VAL A 289 57.48 -84.82 54.51
N LEU A 290 57.30 -84.08 53.40
CA LEU A 290 58.06 -84.31 52.16
C LEU A 290 59.58 -84.06 52.32
N LYS A 291 59.99 -83.20 53.28
CA LYS A 291 61.41 -82.97 53.63
C LYS A 291 62.02 -84.15 54.36
N VAL A 292 61.28 -84.79 55.28
CA VAL A 292 61.72 -86.01 55.97
C VAL A 292 61.77 -87.17 54.97
N ALA A 293 60.80 -87.28 54.06
CA ALA A 293 60.76 -88.29 53.00
C ALA A 293 61.75 -88.05 51.82
N HIS A 294 62.59 -87.00 51.88
CA HIS A 294 63.57 -86.65 50.83
C HIS A 294 63.00 -86.54 49.39
N SER A 295 61.78 -86.01 49.24
CA SER A 295 61.11 -85.83 47.94
C SER A 295 61.93 -84.98 46.94
N LYS A 296 61.91 -85.36 45.66
CA LYS A 296 62.55 -84.62 44.56
C LYS A 296 61.82 -83.32 44.21
N ILE A 297 60.51 -83.22 44.46
CA ILE A 297 59.67 -82.08 44.08
C ILE A 297 60.00 -80.82 44.90
N LEU A 298 60.58 -80.99 46.09
CA LEU A 298 60.97 -79.88 46.96
C LEU A 298 61.94 -78.88 46.33
N LYS A 299 62.82 -79.30 45.41
CA LYS A 299 63.73 -78.39 44.69
C LYS A 299 62.94 -77.44 43.79
N SER A 300 62.05 -77.98 42.97
CA SER A 300 61.16 -77.20 42.10
C SER A 300 60.26 -76.28 42.92
N TRP A 301 59.75 -76.75 44.06
CA TRP A 301 58.95 -75.93 44.98
C TRP A 301 59.74 -74.75 45.58
N GLN A 302 60.98 -74.96 46.02
CA GLN A 302 61.86 -73.88 46.52
C GLN A 302 62.14 -72.82 45.45
N GLU A 303 62.36 -73.24 44.20
CA GLU A 303 62.48 -72.29 43.09
C GLU A 303 61.19 -71.49 42.85
N LEU A 304 60.02 -72.11 43.02
CA LEU A 304 58.72 -71.45 42.85
C LEU A 304 58.44 -70.45 43.97
N ASP A 305 58.76 -70.80 45.22
CA ASP A 305 58.66 -69.93 46.40
C ASP A 305 59.60 -68.72 46.30
N GLY A 306 60.79 -68.90 45.73
CA GLY A 306 61.67 -67.80 45.32
C GLY A 306 61.02 -66.91 44.25
N LYS A 307 60.58 -67.51 43.12
CA LYS A 307 59.94 -66.79 41.99
C LYS A 307 58.70 -65.99 42.42
N ILE A 308 57.87 -66.51 43.35
CA ILE A 308 56.69 -65.79 43.85
C ILE A 308 57.05 -64.68 44.84
N THR A 309 58.06 -64.90 45.69
CA THR A 309 58.56 -63.87 46.62
C THR A 309 59.16 -62.68 45.85
N ASP A 310 59.92 -62.94 44.79
CA ASP A 310 60.46 -61.89 43.92
C ASP A 310 59.35 -61.11 43.20
N ALA A 311 58.36 -61.80 42.61
CA ALA A 311 57.22 -61.15 41.95
C ALA A 311 56.34 -60.33 42.93
N ALA A 312 56.21 -60.78 44.19
CA ALA A 312 55.52 -60.03 45.23
C ALA A 312 56.30 -58.77 45.66
N ASN A 313 57.64 -58.87 45.74
CA ASN A 313 58.50 -57.71 46.02
C ASN A 313 58.49 -56.70 44.86
N GLU A 314 58.55 -57.16 43.60
CA GLU A 314 58.38 -56.33 42.40
C GLU A 314 57.04 -55.58 42.43
N SER A 315 55.93 -56.32 42.57
CA SER A 315 54.60 -55.70 42.54
C SER A 315 54.39 -54.70 43.68
N LYS A 316 54.92 -54.97 44.89
CA LYS A 316 54.87 -54.05 46.03
C LYS A 316 55.69 -52.78 45.79
N ASP A 317 56.87 -52.88 45.19
CA ASP A 317 57.70 -51.71 44.84
C ASP A 317 57.05 -50.88 43.73
N ASN A 318 56.52 -51.54 42.69
CA ASN A 318 55.79 -50.88 41.59
C ASN A 318 54.55 -50.14 42.12
N VAL A 319 53.77 -50.72 43.04
CA VAL A 319 52.64 -50.04 43.71
C VAL A 319 53.12 -48.81 44.50
N LYS A 320 54.26 -48.89 45.19
CA LYS A 320 54.82 -47.76 45.97
C LYS A 320 55.19 -46.60 45.06
N TYR A 321 55.92 -46.85 43.97
CA TYR A 321 56.36 -45.81 43.05
C TYR A 321 55.19 -45.24 42.23
N LEU A 322 54.35 -46.08 41.61
CA LEU A 322 53.16 -45.63 40.88
C LEU A 322 52.14 -44.94 41.81
N GLY A 323 52.10 -45.28 43.10
CA GLY A 323 51.28 -44.59 44.09
C GLY A 323 51.64 -43.10 44.26
N THR A 324 52.89 -42.70 43.98
CA THR A 324 53.29 -41.29 43.98
C THR A 324 52.70 -40.50 42.81
N LEU A 325 52.51 -41.16 41.66
CA LEU A 325 51.84 -40.58 40.49
C LEU A 325 50.34 -40.38 40.70
N GLU A 326 49.69 -41.11 41.63
CA GLU A 326 48.24 -41.00 41.85
C GLU A 326 47.80 -39.55 42.09
N ARG A 327 48.57 -38.81 42.90
CA ARG A 327 48.30 -37.39 43.19
C ARG A 327 48.51 -36.48 41.98
N VAL A 328 49.49 -36.78 41.14
CA VAL A 328 49.91 -35.94 39.99
C VAL A 328 49.10 -36.25 38.73
N CYS A 329 48.55 -37.46 38.63
CA CYS A 329 47.66 -37.87 37.55
C CYS A 329 46.21 -37.44 37.76
N ARG A 330 45.75 -37.18 39.01
CA ARG A 330 44.36 -36.76 39.30
C ARG A 330 43.88 -35.57 38.44
N PRO A 331 44.65 -34.48 38.23
CA PRO A 331 44.25 -33.39 37.34
C PRO A 331 43.94 -33.82 35.89
N LEU A 332 44.52 -34.92 35.39
CA LEU A 332 44.26 -35.43 34.04
C LEU A 332 42.83 -35.95 33.86
N TYR A 333 42.11 -36.23 34.96
CA TYR A 333 40.72 -36.71 34.97
C TYR A 333 39.73 -35.60 35.34
N ASN A 334 40.21 -34.39 35.62
CA ASN A 334 39.37 -33.22 35.81
C ASN A 334 39.19 -32.52 34.45
N THR A 335 38.02 -31.95 34.19
CA THR A 335 37.68 -31.27 32.93
C THR A 335 38.29 -29.88 32.75
N ASP A 336 39.09 -29.38 33.71
CA ASP A 336 39.79 -28.10 33.59
C ASP A 336 41.18 -28.25 32.95
N ILE A 337 41.26 -27.89 31.67
CA ILE A 337 42.50 -27.93 30.88
C ILE A 337 43.56 -26.95 31.41
N VAL A 338 43.19 -25.85 32.07
CA VAL A 338 44.14 -24.83 32.51
C VAL A 338 44.95 -25.34 33.71
N SER A 339 44.29 -25.85 34.76
CA SER A 339 45.00 -26.49 35.88
C SER A 339 45.71 -27.79 35.46
N MET A 340 45.15 -28.53 34.49
CA MET A 340 45.82 -29.69 33.90
C MET A 340 47.15 -29.30 33.22
N THR A 341 47.18 -28.22 32.43
CA THR A 341 48.39 -27.71 31.76
C THR A 341 49.46 -27.33 32.78
N GLN A 342 49.09 -26.66 33.89
CA GLN A 342 50.00 -26.36 35.00
C GLN A 342 50.52 -27.62 35.73
N GLY A 343 49.77 -28.73 35.68
CA GLY A 343 50.16 -30.02 36.25
C GLY A 343 51.14 -30.83 35.40
N ILE A 344 51.19 -30.60 34.08
CA ILE A 344 52.00 -31.40 33.14
C ILE A 344 53.52 -31.42 33.46
N PRO A 345 54.19 -30.29 33.75
CA PRO A 345 55.62 -30.31 34.10
C PRO A 345 55.91 -31.15 35.35
N ASN A 346 55.01 -31.12 36.34
CA ASN A 346 55.11 -31.93 37.55
C ASN A 346 54.90 -33.43 37.27
N LEU A 347 54.03 -33.77 36.32
CA LEU A 347 53.80 -35.14 35.89
C LEU A 347 55.04 -35.75 35.23
N ILE A 348 55.65 -35.05 34.26
CA ILE A 348 56.86 -35.55 33.58
C ILE A 348 58.01 -35.71 34.59
N LYS A 349 58.21 -34.76 35.51
CA LYS A 349 59.21 -34.86 36.59
C LYS A 349 58.95 -36.03 37.55
N ALA A 350 57.69 -36.35 37.84
CA ALA A 350 57.34 -37.53 38.63
C ALA A 350 57.66 -38.85 37.89
N VAL A 351 57.42 -38.92 36.56
CA VAL A 351 57.81 -40.08 35.73
C VAL A 351 59.34 -40.21 35.65
N GLN A 352 60.08 -39.10 35.50
CA GLN A 352 61.54 -39.05 35.56
C GLN A 352 62.08 -39.57 36.90
N MET A 353 61.47 -39.17 38.02
CA MET A 353 61.84 -39.68 39.35
C MET A 353 61.63 -41.20 39.45
N ILE A 354 60.57 -41.74 38.86
CA ILE A 354 60.30 -43.19 38.87
C ILE A 354 61.30 -43.95 37.99
N HIS A 355 61.67 -43.43 36.82
CA HIS A 355 62.77 -43.98 36.01
C HIS A 355 64.09 -44.07 36.80
N ARG A 356 64.40 -43.00 37.53
CA ARG A 356 65.67 -42.85 38.27
C ARG A 356 65.74 -43.70 39.53
N VAL A 357 64.63 -43.82 40.26
CA VAL A 357 64.63 -44.34 41.65
C VAL A 357 63.96 -45.72 41.79
N SER A 358 63.04 -46.11 40.89
CA SER A 358 62.42 -47.44 40.98
C SER A 358 63.42 -48.55 40.65
N LYS A 359 63.36 -49.66 41.38
CA LYS A 359 64.23 -50.82 41.12
C LYS A 359 63.72 -51.68 39.95
N TYR A 360 62.40 -51.84 39.85
CA TYR A 360 61.76 -52.75 38.88
C TYR A 360 60.95 -52.03 37.78
N TYR A 361 60.46 -50.80 38.01
CA TYR A 361 59.69 -50.02 37.03
C TYR A 361 60.55 -49.15 36.10
N ASN A 362 61.88 -49.23 36.19
CA ASN A 362 62.82 -48.37 35.46
C ASN A 362 63.09 -48.79 34.00
N THR A 363 62.28 -49.66 33.43
CA THR A 363 62.44 -50.13 32.05
C THR A 363 61.77 -49.18 31.05
N SER A 364 62.42 -48.99 29.90
CA SER A 364 61.92 -48.15 28.80
C SER A 364 60.52 -48.55 28.34
N GLU A 365 60.23 -49.86 28.24
CA GLU A 365 58.92 -50.39 27.87
C GLU A 365 57.81 -49.99 28.84
N ARG A 366 58.02 -50.14 30.16
CA ARG A 366 57.03 -49.80 31.19
C ARG A 366 56.75 -48.29 31.24
N ILE A 367 57.77 -47.47 31.02
CA ILE A 367 57.62 -46.01 30.95
C ILE A 367 56.95 -45.57 29.64
N THR A 368 57.26 -46.22 28.52
CA THR A 368 56.56 -45.98 27.24
C THR A 368 55.07 -46.29 27.40
N SER A 369 54.72 -47.46 27.97
CA SER A 369 53.35 -47.84 28.35
C SER A 369 52.64 -46.77 29.18
N LEU A 370 53.27 -46.33 30.27
CA LEU A 370 52.71 -45.32 31.17
C LEU A 370 52.45 -43.98 30.46
N LEU A 371 53.40 -43.52 29.62
CA LEU A 371 53.27 -42.27 28.87
C LEU A 371 52.24 -42.36 27.73
N ILE A 372 52.05 -43.52 27.12
CA ILE A 372 50.93 -43.79 26.20
C ILE A 372 49.59 -43.64 26.95
N LYS A 373 49.46 -44.23 28.14
CA LYS A 373 48.24 -44.13 28.96
C LYS A 373 47.95 -42.70 29.40
N VAL A 374 48.98 -41.96 29.82
CA VAL A 374 48.89 -40.50 30.05
C VAL A 374 48.34 -39.82 28.80
N THR A 375 48.94 -40.04 27.64
CA THR A 375 48.54 -39.39 26.38
C THR A 375 47.10 -39.75 25.97
N ASN A 376 46.68 -41.01 26.12
CA ASN A 376 45.30 -41.45 25.89
C ASN A 376 44.32 -40.68 26.79
N GLN A 377 44.63 -40.58 28.08
CA GLN A 377 43.80 -39.84 29.03
C GLN A 377 43.74 -38.35 28.68
N MET A 378 44.87 -37.75 28.27
CA MET A 378 44.91 -36.34 27.83
C MET A 378 43.98 -36.10 26.64
N VAL A 379 44.04 -36.95 25.61
CA VAL A 379 43.17 -36.84 24.42
C VAL A 379 41.69 -37.04 24.81
N THR A 380 41.40 -37.98 25.71
CA THR A 380 40.02 -38.21 26.21
C THR A 380 39.48 -37.00 26.95
N THR A 381 40.26 -36.39 27.83
CA THR A 381 39.88 -35.17 28.58
C THR A 381 39.73 -33.97 27.65
N CYS A 382 40.60 -33.81 26.63
CA CYS A 382 40.40 -32.79 25.59
C CYS A 382 39.11 -33.00 24.77
N LYS A 383 38.82 -34.23 24.35
CA LYS A 383 37.55 -34.54 23.65
C LYS A 383 36.34 -34.21 24.53
N ALA A 384 36.37 -34.58 25.81
CA ALA A 384 35.30 -34.28 26.76
C ALA A 384 35.13 -32.78 27.00
N TYR A 385 36.21 -32.01 27.11
CA TYR A 385 36.15 -30.55 27.27
C TYR A 385 35.55 -29.84 26.05
N ILE A 386 35.98 -30.23 24.83
CA ILE A 386 35.43 -29.68 23.59
C ILE A 386 33.93 -29.98 23.45
N THR A 387 33.45 -31.14 23.91
CA THR A 387 32.06 -31.60 23.75
C THR A 387 31.14 -31.35 24.96
N ASP A 388 31.60 -30.63 25.98
CA ASP A 388 30.89 -30.46 27.27
C ASP A 388 30.45 -31.81 27.87
N ALA A 389 31.41 -32.72 28.03
CA ALA A 389 31.21 -34.12 28.45
C ALA A 389 30.24 -34.92 27.55
N GLY A 390 30.19 -34.60 26.25
CA GLY A 390 29.36 -35.26 25.26
C GLY A 390 27.94 -34.68 25.11
N LEU A 391 27.62 -33.57 25.80
CA LEU A 391 26.32 -32.90 25.67
C LEU A 391 26.14 -32.21 24.30
N ASN A 392 27.21 -31.64 23.75
CA ASN A 392 27.16 -30.83 22.54
C ASN A 392 28.13 -31.34 21.46
N ARG A 393 27.72 -31.29 20.18
CA ARG A 393 28.67 -31.49 19.07
C ARG A 393 29.56 -30.25 18.91
N VAL A 394 30.66 -30.40 18.17
CA VAL A 394 31.59 -29.30 17.85
C VAL A 394 30.87 -28.16 17.10
N TRP A 395 29.95 -28.52 16.19
CA TRP A 395 29.26 -27.56 15.31
C TRP A 395 27.99 -26.94 15.91
N ASP A 396 27.50 -27.45 17.04
CA ASP A 396 26.28 -26.97 17.69
C ASP A 396 26.57 -25.85 18.72
N GLN A 397 27.85 -25.64 19.04
CA GLN A 397 28.33 -24.63 20.00
C GLN A 397 28.69 -23.31 19.31
N GLU A 398 28.73 -22.23 20.09
CA GLU A 398 29.18 -20.92 19.62
C GLU A 398 30.63 -20.96 19.13
N THR A 399 30.86 -20.55 17.88
CA THR A 399 32.15 -20.54 17.19
C THR A 399 33.33 -19.97 18.01
N PRO A 400 33.26 -18.79 18.66
CA PRO A 400 34.39 -18.27 19.44
C PRO A 400 34.73 -19.15 20.65
N THR A 401 33.72 -19.74 21.28
CA THR A 401 33.87 -20.64 22.44
C THR A 401 34.57 -21.93 22.04
N VAL A 402 34.20 -22.50 20.89
CA VAL A 402 34.86 -23.69 20.31
C VAL A 402 36.32 -23.39 19.93
N ILE A 403 36.59 -22.25 19.28
CA ILE A 403 37.96 -21.83 18.95
C ILE A 403 38.81 -21.69 20.22
N GLY A 404 38.27 -21.09 21.29
CA GLY A 404 38.94 -20.99 22.59
C GLY A 404 39.31 -22.37 23.15
N LYS A 405 38.31 -23.24 23.32
CA LYS A 405 38.49 -24.61 23.84
C LYS A 405 39.52 -25.42 23.03
N ILE A 406 39.48 -25.33 21.69
CA ILE A 406 40.41 -26.05 20.81
C ILE A 406 41.85 -25.50 20.95
N ASN A 407 42.02 -24.18 21.03
CA ASN A 407 43.35 -23.58 21.22
C ASN A 407 43.96 -23.94 22.58
N GLU A 408 43.14 -24.01 23.64
CA GLU A 408 43.55 -24.49 24.97
C GLU A 408 44.01 -25.96 24.91
N CYS A 409 43.26 -26.84 24.21
CA CYS A 409 43.66 -28.22 23.97
C CYS A 409 45.00 -28.32 23.21
N ILE A 410 45.18 -27.54 22.14
CA ILE A 410 46.42 -27.51 21.36
C ILE A 410 47.59 -27.01 22.22
N CYS A 411 47.36 -26.02 23.09
CA CYS A 411 48.35 -25.50 24.02
C CYS A 411 48.81 -26.57 25.02
N LEU A 412 47.87 -27.28 25.66
CA LEU A 412 48.13 -28.40 26.57
C LEU A 412 49.01 -29.49 25.90
N LEU A 413 48.67 -29.89 24.67
CA LEU A 413 49.42 -30.91 23.93
C LEU A 413 50.83 -30.45 23.56
N LYS A 414 51.01 -29.17 23.21
CA LYS A 414 52.34 -28.57 22.95
C LYS A 414 53.17 -28.48 24.22
N GLU A 415 52.58 -28.09 25.36
CA GLU A 415 53.30 -28.00 26.64
C GLU A 415 53.71 -29.38 27.18
N TYR A 416 52.95 -30.43 26.87
CA TYR A 416 53.32 -31.83 27.14
C TYR A 416 54.54 -32.30 26.33
N GLN A 417 54.55 -32.05 25.02
CA GLN A 417 55.73 -32.33 24.18
C GLN A 417 56.95 -31.54 24.66
N LYS A 418 56.78 -30.23 24.93
CA LYS A 418 57.85 -29.35 25.45
C LYS A 418 58.41 -29.85 26.77
N SER A 419 57.57 -30.12 27.77
CA SER A 419 57.98 -30.63 29.09
C SER A 419 58.73 -31.96 28.98
N PHE A 420 58.31 -32.84 28.07
CA PHE A 420 59.01 -34.10 27.79
C PHE A 420 60.41 -33.86 27.20
N TYR A 421 60.53 -32.98 26.20
CA TYR A 421 61.83 -32.66 25.59
C TYR A 421 62.78 -31.95 26.56
N GLU A 422 62.28 -31.05 27.41
CA GLU A 422 63.07 -30.40 28.47
C GLU A 422 63.68 -31.43 29.42
N VAL A 423 62.87 -32.38 29.92
CA VAL A 423 63.33 -33.46 30.81
C VAL A 423 64.28 -34.43 30.09
N LYS A 424 64.04 -34.76 28.81
CA LYS A 424 64.96 -35.58 28.01
C LYS A 424 66.33 -34.90 27.84
N GLN A 425 66.36 -33.58 27.64
CA GLN A 425 67.59 -32.81 27.57
C GLN A 425 68.30 -32.71 28.93
N GLU A 426 67.57 -32.58 30.04
CA GLU A 426 68.13 -32.57 31.39
C GLU A 426 68.86 -33.88 31.71
N ILE A 427 68.23 -35.04 31.42
CA ILE A 427 68.86 -36.37 31.58
C ILE A 427 70.10 -36.49 30.69
N SER A 428 70.04 -36.01 29.44
CA SER A 428 71.18 -36.10 28.50
C SER A 428 72.38 -35.22 28.90
N LYS A 429 72.18 -34.17 29.71
CA LYS A 429 73.25 -33.31 30.24
C LYS A 429 73.92 -33.91 31.49
N ASN A 430 73.22 -34.78 32.22
CA ASN A 430 73.75 -35.45 33.41
C ASN A 430 74.57 -36.70 33.03
N LEU A 431 75.84 -36.48 32.68
CA LEU A 431 76.82 -37.53 32.39
C LEU A 431 76.91 -38.56 33.53
N GLY A 432 76.37 -39.76 33.30
CA GLY A 432 76.39 -40.89 34.24
C GLY A 432 75.03 -41.57 34.49
N GLU A 433 73.92 -40.98 34.05
CA GLU A 433 72.59 -41.57 34.21
C GLU A 433 72.20 -42.49 33.04
N LYS A 434 71.35 -43.51 33.29
CA LYS A 434 70.85 -44.41 32.23
C LYS A 434 70.10 -43.61 31.15
N ALA A 435 70.41 -43.89 29.89
CA ALA A 435 69.77 -43.24 28.75
C ALA A 435 68.24 -43.42 28.76
N PHE A 436 67.51 -42.32 28.57
CA PHE A 436 66.04 -42.31 28.51
C PHE A 436 65.55 -42.69 27.10
N GLU A 437 65.78 -43.96 26.73
CA GLU A 437 65.42 -44.52 25.43
C GLU A 437 63.94 -44.91 25.38
N VAL A 438 63.09 -43.93 25.08
CA VAL A 438 61.63 -44.07 25.05
C VAL A 438 61.11 -43.74 23.65
N SER A 439 60.16 -44.54 23.14
CA SER A 439 59.71 -44.38 21.74
C SER A 439 58.68 -43.26 21.58
N GLU A 440 59.17 -42.10 21.11
CA GLU A 440 58.36 -40.90 20.85
C GLU A 440 57.20 -41.14 19.88
N MET A 441 57.37 -42.02 18.89
CA MET A 441 56.33 -42.33 17.89
C MET A 441 55.09 -42.98 18.52
N TYR A 442 55.27 -43.87 19.49
CA TYR A 442 54.14 -44.51 20.18
C TYR A 442 53.47 -43.59 21.21
N ILE A 443 54.25 -42.74 21.90
CA ILE A 443 53.71 -41.77 22.86
C ILE A 443 52.91 -40.69 22.13
N PHE A 444 53.54 -39.97 21.21
CA PHE A 444 52.94 -38.77 20.62
C PHE A 444 52.08 -39.04 19.38
N GLY A 445 52.16 -40.22 18.75
CA GLY A 445 51.45 -40.49 17.49
C GLY A 445 49.94 -40.21 17.54
N LYS A 446 49.28 -40.58 18.64
CA LYS A 446 47.84 -40.30 18.85
C LYS A 446 47.55 -38.82 19.11
N SER A 447 48.31 -38.17 19.99
CA SER A 447 48.08 -36.75 20.34
C SER A 447 48.43 -35.81 19.18
N GLU A 448 49.44 -36.15 18.39
CA GLU A 448 49.83 -35.43 17.18
C GLU A 448 48.77 -35.58 16.06
N ALA A 449 48.22 -36.79 15.86
CA ALA A 449 47.10 -36.99 14.94
C ALA A 449 45.85 -36.21 15.38
N PHE A 450 45.55 -36.19 16.68
CA PHE A 450 44.46 -35.40 17.26
C PHE A 450 44.71 -33.88 17.13
N ARG A 451 45.93 -33.40 17.39
CA ARG A 451 46.32 -31.99 17.18
C ARG A 451 46.11 -31.55 15.73
N ARG A 452 46.54 -32.35 14.75
CA ARG A 452 46.30 -32.08 13.32
C ARG A 452 44.81 -32.08 12.97
N ARG A 453 44.01 -32.96 13.59
CA ARG A 453 42.55 -32.97 13.42
C ARG A 453 41.90 -31.69 13.94
N LEU A 454 42.32 -31.22 15.12
CA LEU A 454 41.89 -29.94 15.69
C LEU A 454 42.27 -28.74 14.81
N GLU A 455 43.47 -28.73 14.24
CA GLU A 455 43.93 -27.68 13.32
C GLU A 455 43.11 -27.66 12.02
N LYS A 456 42.75 -28.82 11.46
CA LYS A 456 41.81 -28.90 10.32
C LYS A 456 40.42 -28.35 10.68
N ILE A 457 39.90 -28.63 11.88
CA ILE A 457 38.62 -28.10 12.35
C ILE A 457 38.68 -26.57 12.50
N LEU A 458 39.75 -26.02 13.07
CA LEU A 458 39.97 -24.56 13.13
C LEU A 458 40.03 -23.94 11.74
N GLU A 459 40.67 -24.59 10.76
CA GLU A 459 40.71 -24.12 9.38
C GLU A 459 39.31 -24.11 8.73
N MET A 460 38.49 -25.15 8.94
CA MET A 460 37.09 -25.16 8.48
C MET A 460 36.27 -24.04 9.09
N ILE A 461 36.43 -23.79 10.39
CA ILE A 461 35.75 -22.71 11.10
C ILE A 461 36.18 -21.33 10.58
N ALA A 462 37.47 -21.13 10.30
CA ALA A 462 37.97 -19.89 9.72
C ALA A 462 37.39 -19.65 8.30
N ILE A 463 37.30 -20.70 7.48
CA ILE A 463 36.63 -20.65 6.19
C ILE A 463 35.14 -20.31 6.36
N GLU A 464 34.45 -20.89 7.35
CA GLU A 464 33.05 -20.57 7.63
C GLU A 464 32.84 -19.10 8.01
N GLN A 465 33.68 -18.56 8.90
CA GLN A 465 33.62 -17.14 9.30
C GLN A 465 33.83 -16.21 8.10
N ASN A 466 34.83 -16.50 7.27
CA ASN A 466 35.12 -15.76 6.04
C ASN A 466 33.93 -15.79 5.05
N PHE A 467 33.35 -16.96 4.79
CA PHE A 467 32.21 -17.08 3.87
C PHE A 467 30.88 -16.59 4.46
N ASN A 468 30.71 -16.55 5.78
CA ASN A 468 29.52 -15.96 6.42
C ASN A 468 29.43 -14.44 6.19
N ALA A 469 30.56 -13.74 5.95
CA ALA A 469 30.56 -12.35 5.50
C ALA A 469 29.79 -12.15 4.17
N LEU A 470 29.77 -13.16 3.29
CA LEU A 470 29.01 -13.11 2.04
C LEU A 470 27.48 -13.06 2.29
N THR A 471 26.97 -13.68 3.37
CA THR A 471 25.54 -13.56 3.71
C THR A 471 25.13 -12.22 4.30
N LEU A 472 26.08 -11.39 4.73
CA LEU A 472 25.82 -10.03 5.20
C LEU A 472 26.03 -8.98 4.09
N CYS A 473 26.54 -9.39 2.93
CA CYS A 473 26.92 -8.49 1.85
C CYS A 473 25.78 -8.26 0.86
N ALA A 474 25.20 -7.06 0.87
CA ALA A 474 24.19 -6.64 -0.10
C ALA A 474 24.81 -6.30 -1.48
N ILE A 475 25.28 -7.34 -2.19
CA ILE A 475 25.66 -7.29 -3.61
C ILE A 475 24.78 -8.29 -4.36
N GLU A 476 24.03 -7.80 -5.34
CA GLU A 476 23.09 -8.59 -6.14
C GLU A 476 23.78 -9.80 -6.79
N GLY A 477 23.33 -11.01 -6.45
CA GLY A 477 23.87 -12.27 -6.99
C GLY A 477 24.86 -13.01 -6.09
N ILE A 478 25.43 -12.38 -5.04
CA ILE A 478 26.30 -13.07 -4.07
C ILE A 478 25.52 -14.11 -3.25
N ASP A 479 24.22 -13.91 -3.02
CA ASP A 479 23.34 -14.83 -2.30
C ASP A 479 23.41 -16.28 -2.80
N LEU A 480 23.60 -16.47 -4.12
CA LEU A 480 23.70 -17.81 -4.71
C LEU A 480 25.02 -18.50 -4.32
N MET A 481 26.12 -17.76 -4.22
CA MET A 481 27.40 -18.30 -3.71
C MET A 481 27.31 -18.61 -2.22
N ALA A 482 26.73 -17.70 -1.44
CA ALA A 482 26.54 -17.89 -0.02
C ALA A 482 25.63 -19.10 0.29
N LYS A 483 24.55 -19.30 -0.47
CA LYS A 483 23.69 -20.51 -0.39
C LYS A 483 24.43 -21.78 -0.78
N LYS A 484 25.24 -21.76 -1.85
CA LYS A 484 26.08 -22.92 -2.23
C LYS A 484 27.06 -23.29 -1.11
N PHE A 485 27.75 -22.30 -0.53
CA PHE A 485 28.67 -22.53 0.59
C PHE A 485 27.94 -23.12 1.80
N LYS A 486 26.82 -22.53 2.23
CA LYS A 486 26.02 -23.06 3.35
C LYS A 486 25.54 -24.49 3.11
N ASN A 487 25.18 -24.85 1.87
CA ASN A 487 24.84 -26.24 1.53
C ASN A 487 26.05 -27.19 1.65
N VAL A 488 27.22 -26.80 1.14
CA VAL A 488 28.47 -27.59 1.25
C VAL A 488 28.84 -27.83 2.71
N TYR A 489 28.78 -26.78 3.54
CA TYR A 489 29.08 -26.86 4.96
C TYR A 489 28.05 -27.70 5.74
N HIS A 490 26.76 -27.53 5.44
CA HIS A 490 25.69 -28.29 6.09
C HIS A 490 25.72 -29.80 5.77
N VAL A 491 26.16 -30.17 4.55
CA VAL A 491 26.42 -31.58 4.18
C VAL A 491 27.56 -32.18 5.01
N PHE A 492 28.54 -31.38 5.41
CA PHE A 492 29.62 -31.82 6.30
C PHE A 492 29.16 -31.94 7.76
N GLN A 493 28.44 -30.95 8.30
CA GLN A 493 27.92 -30.95 9.67
C GLN A 493 26.99 -32.16 9.97
N LYS A 494 26.27 -32.64 8.95
CA LYS A 494 25.32 -33.76 9.06
C LYS A 494 25.96 -35.16 9.02
N LYS A 495 27.28 -35.28 8.86
CA LYS A 495 27.94 -36.61 8.84
C LYS A 495 27.79 -37.33 10.20
N PRO A 496 27.63 -38.67 10.21
CA PRO A 496 27.36 -39.43 11.43
C PRO A 496 28.60 -39.81 12.26
N TYR A 497 29.82 -39.61 11.73
CA TYR A 497 31.06 -39.94 12.43
C TYR A 497 31.48 -38.86 13.45
N ASP A 498 32.26 -39.24 14.47
CA ASP A 498 32.89 -38.29 15.40
C ASP A 498 33.98 -37.47 14.67
N THR A 499 33.78 -36.16 14.56
CA THR A 499 34.75 -35.25 13.95
C THR A 499 36.05 -35.15 14.76
N LEU A 500 36.01 -35.38 16.06
CA LEU A 500 37.17 -35.29 16.95
C LEU A 500 38.02 -36.57 16.97
N ASP A 501 37.54 -37.69 16.43
CA ASP A 501 38.30 -38.94 16.49
C ASP A 501 39.36 -39.06 15.38
N PRO A 502 40.67 -39.11 15.69
CA PRO A 502 41.71 -39.19 14.67
C PRO A 502 41.81 -40.56 13.98
N GLN A 503 41.10 -41.61 14.42
CA GLN A 503 41.10 -42.91 13.75
C GLN A 503 40.13 -42.95 12.55
N VAL A 504 39.16 -42.03 12.49
CA VAL A 504 38.24 -41.89 11.36
C VAL A 504 38.94 -41.18 10.20
N THR A 505 39.38 -41.96 9.21
CA THR A 505 40.01 -41.47 7.98
C THR A 505 39.01 -40.83 7.01
N GLU A 506 37.72 -41.15 7.11
CA GLU A 506 36.66 -40.59 6.25
C GLU A 506 36.60 -39.06 6.28
N PHE A 507 36.69 -38.46 7.48
CA PHE A 507 36.78 -37.01 7.66
C PHE A 507 37.92 -36.39 6.85
N ASP A 508 39.08 -37.05 6.75
CA ASP A 508 40.23 -36.48 6.05
C ASP A 508 39.99 -36.44 4.53
N ALA A 509 39.26 -37.42 3.99
CA ALA A 509 38.79 -37.42 2.61
C ALA A 509 37.68 -36.37 2.38
N ASP A 510 36.69 -36.28 3.28
CA ASP A 510 35.63 -35.26 3.21
C ASP A 510 36.18 -33.83 3.39
N PHE A 511 37.24 -33.64 4.18
CA PHE A 511 37.93 -32.35 4.37
C PHE A 511 38.67 -31.91 3.10
N VAL A 512 39.36 -32.82 2.42
CA VAL A 512 39.97 -32.52 1.10
C VAL A 512 38.88 -32.19 0.08
N LYS A 513 37.77 -32.94 0.07
CA LYS A 513 36.61 -32.64 -0.79
C LYS A 513 35.98 -31.28 -0.47
N PHE A 514 35.88 -30.92 0.81
CA PHE A 514 35.42 -29.61 1.26
C PHE A 514 36.33 -28.50 0.74
N LYS A 515 37.66 -28.63 0.86
CA LYS A 515 38.61 -27.65 0.31
C LYS A 515 38.45 -27.46 -1.19
N LEU A 516 38.36 -28.54 -1.97
CA LEU A 516 38.16 -28.46 -3.42
C LEU A 516 36.86 -27.73 -3.80
N GLU A 517 35.77 -27.93 -3.05
CA GLU A 517 34.52 -27.18 -3.25
C GLU A 517 34.64 -25.71 -2.84
N VAL A 518 35.42 -25.39 -1.80
CA VAL A 518 35.72 -24.01 -1.39
C VAL A 518 36.56 -23.30 -2.45
N GLU A 519 37.66 -23.88 -2.92
CA GLU A 519 38.51 -23.34 -4.01
C GLU A 519 37.69 -23.09 -5.29
N ARG A 520 36.76 -24.00 -5.60
CA ARG A 520 35.81 -23.86 -6.72
C ARG A 520 34.83 -22.68 -6.53
N LEU A 521 34.42 -22.41 -5.29
CA LEU A 521 33.58 -21.26 -4.95
C LEU A 521 34.37 -19.95 -4.94
N GLU A 522 35.62 -19.94 -4.47
CA GLU A 522 36.52 -18.79 -4.55
C GLU A 522 36.79 -18.39 -6.01
N THR A 523 37.10 -19.37 -6.87
CA THR A 523 37.27 -19.15 -8.32
C THR A 523 36.00 -18.59 -8.97
N GLN A 524 34.82 -19.07 -8.53
CA GLN A 524 33.53 -18.52 -8.96
C GLN A 524 33.32 -17.08 -8.45
N LEU A 525 33.75 -16.74 -7.24
CA LEU A 525 33.63 -15.42 -6.64
C LEU A 525 34.56 -14.40 -7.34
N GLN A 526 35.81 -14.77 -7.63
CA GLN A 526 36.72 -14.00 -8.47
C GLN A 526 36.11 -13.74 -9.87
N THR A 527 35.55 -14.78 -10.50
CA THR A 527 34.91 -14.67 -11.82
C THR A 527 33.66 -13.79 -11.77
N PHE A 528 32.89 -13.85 -10.69
CA PHE A 528 31.75 -12.96 -10.43
C PHE A 528 32.19 -11.50 -10.28
N MET A 529 33.26 -11.24 -9.52
CA MET A 529 33.86 -9.90 -9.39
C MET A 529 34.32 -9.36 -10.74
N ARG A 530 35.05 -10.17 -11.53
CA ARG A 530 35.45 -9.82 -12.92
C ARG A 530 34.25 -9.45 -13.80
N ASN A 531 33.14 -10.19 -13.69
CA ASN A 531 31.93 -9.90 -14.46
C ASN A 531 31.25 -8.59 -14.01
N CYS A 532 31.19 -8.31 -12.70
CA CYS A 532 30.66 -7.05 -12.18
C CYS A 532 31.43 -5.82 -12.71
N PHE A 533 32.76 -5.91 -12.82
CA PHE A 533 33.61 -4.84 -13.32
C PHE A 533 33.86 -4.87 -14.84
N ARG A 534 33.20 -5.76 -15.60
CA ARG A 534 33.38 -5.86 -17.07
C ARG A 534 32.83 -4.65 -17.83
N LYS A 535 31.82 -3.97 -17.28
CA LYS A 535 31.23 -2.74 -17.85
C LYS A 535 31.19 -1.64 -16.79
N ILE A 536 32.31 -0.95 -16.64
CA ILE A 536 32.42 0.25 -15.79
C ILE A 536 31.64 1.39 -16.47
N VAL A 537 30.50 1.79 -15.90
CA VAL A 537 29.70 2.92 -16.40
C VAL A 537 30.18 4.25 -15.79
N SER A 538 30.55 4.21 -14.51
CA SER A 538 31.10 5.34 -13.76
C SER A 538 32.22 4.87 -12.85
N SER A 539 33.32 5.63 -12.77
CA SER A 539 34.39 5.36 -11.80
C SER A 539 33.87 5.37 -10.36
N GLN A 540 33.16 6.43 -9.95
CA GLN A 540 32.63 6.63 -8.59
C GLN A 540 31.76 5.45 -8.09
N ASN A 541 30.78 5.02 -8.88
CA ASN A 541 29.91 3.88 -8.51
C ASN A 541 30.71 2.57 -8.43
N SER A 542 31.71 2.41 -9.30
CA SER A 542 32.57 1.22 -9.30
C SER A 542 33.50 1.19 -8.09
N LEU A 543 33.98 2.34 -7.62
CA LEU A 543 34.76 2.45 -6.37
C LEU A 543 33.89 2.12 -5.15
N GLN A 544 32.62 2.55 -5.11
CA GLN A 544 31.69 2.17 -4.04
C GLN A 544 31.38 0.66 -4.04
N LEU A 545 31.20 0.05 -5.22
CA LEU A 545 31.04 -1.41 -5.34
C LEU A 545 32.32 -2.14 -4.91
N LEU A 546 33.50 -1.61 -5.28
CA LEU A 546 34.79 -2.16 -4.89
C LEU A 546 35.00 -2.11 -3.37
N GLN A 547 34.61 -1.02 -2.70
CA GLN A 547 34.62 -0.94 -1.24
C GLN A 547 33.80 -2.06 -0.59
N ARG A 548 32.64 -2.43 -1.17
CA ARG A 548 31.84 -3.55 -0.65
C ARG A 548 32.56 -4.89 -0.80
N PHE A 549 33.31 -5.11 -1.89
CA PHE A 549 34.15 -6.30 -2.05
C PHE A 549 35.38 -6.29 -1.13
N GLN A 550 36.03 -5.14 -0.95
CA GLN A 550 37.16 -4.98 -0.01
C GLN A 550 36.76 -5.27 1.43
N ASN A 551 35.58 -4.80 1.86
CA ASN A 551 35.05 -5.05 3.20
C ASN A 551 34.81 -6.54 3.52
N LEU A 552 34.82 -7.44 2.51
CA LEU A 552 34.76 -8.88 2.74
C LEU A 552 36.09 -9.46 3.25
N ASN A 553 37.22 -8.76 3.08
CA ASN A 553 38.56 -9.18 3.49
C ASN A 553 39.01 -10.59 3.03
N MET A 554 38.37 -11.15 1.99
CA MET A 554 38.68 -12.48 1.47
C MET A 554 40.06 -12.50 0.78
N PRO A 555 40.99 -13.39 1.16
CA PRO A 555 42.32 -13.46 0.54
C PRO A 555 42.27 -13.66 -0.98
N CYS A 556 41.39 -14.56 -1.44
CA CYS A 556 41.18 -14.87 -2.85
C CYS A 556 40.69 -13.67 -3.70
N LEU A 557 40.23 -12.57 -3.10
CA LEU A 557 39.82 -11.36 -3.81
C LEU A 557 40.89 -10.26 -3.84
N GLN A 558 42.02 -10.40 -3.14
CA GLN A 558 43.02 -9.32 -3.06
C GLN A 558 43.70 -9.06 -4.42
N GLU A 559 44.05 -10.13 -5.15
CA GLU A 559 44.65 -10.02 -6.49
C GLU A 559 43.68 -9.40 -7.52
N GLU A 560 42.42 -9.86 -7.53
CA GLU A 560 41.36 -9.28 -8.38
C GLU A 560 41.01 -7.84 -7.99
N THR A 561 41.11 -7.49 -6.70
CA THR A 561 40.96 -6.12 -6.22
C THR A 561 42.05 -5.24 -6.82
N ALA A 562 43.32 -5.65 -6.78
CA ALA A 562 44.41 -4.88 -7.40
C ALA A 562 44.20 -4.71 -8.92
N HIS A 563 43.81 -5.77 -9.63
CA HIS A 563 43.54 -5.72 -11.07
C HIS A 563 42.33 -4.81 -11.41
N THR A 564 41.24 -4.88 -10.64
CA THR A 564 40.05 -4.05 -10.85
C THR A 564 40.29 -2.58 -10.51
N VAL A 565 41.07 -2.25 -9.47
CA VAL A 565 41.51 -0.87 -9.20
C VAL A 565 42.24 -0.28 -10.42
N GLY A 566 43.15 -1.05 -11.04
CA GLY A 566 43.82 -0.64 -12.28
C GLY A 566 42.86 -0.42 -13.46
N CYS A 567 41.82 -1.26 -13.58
CA CYS A 567 40.79 -1.07 -14.61
C CYS A 567 39.94 0.19 -14.38
N ILE A 568 39.54 0.48 -13.13
CA ILE A 568 38.80 1.69 -12.77
C ILE A 568 39.66 2.94 -12.97
N LEU A 569 40.97 2.88 -12.71
CA LEU A 569 41.89 3.99 -12.99
C LEU A 569 41.94 4.34 -14.48
N ARG A 570 42.02 3.35 -15.38
CA ARG A 570 41.97 3.60 -16.84
C ARG A 570 40.65 4.26 -17.27
N HIS A 571 39.52 3.83 -16.71
CA HIS A 571 38.22 4.46 -16.97
C HIS A 571 38.14 5.89 -16.40
N TYR A 572 38.69 6.12 -15.21
CA TYR A 572 38.78 7.46 -14.62
C TYR A 572 39.64 8.42 -15.47
N VAL A 573 40.72 7.96 -16.11
CA VAL A 573 41.48 8.76 -17.09
C VAL A 573 40.60 9.16 -18.28
N ALA A 574 39.78 8.25 -18.80
CA ALA A 574 38.83 8.56 -19.87
C ALA A 574 37.75 9.56 -19.42
N GLU A 575 37.23 9.44 -18.18
CA GLU A 575 36.29 10.40 -17.59
C GLU A 575 36.92 11.79 -17.36
N LEU A 576 38.21 11.85 -17.01
CA LEU A 576 38.96 13.08 -16.79
C LEU A 576 39.19 13.83 -18.12
N GLU A 577 39.61 13.12 -19.18
CA GLU A 577 39.70 13.70 -20.53
C GLU A 577 38.31 14.07 -21.10
N ALA A 578 37.26 13.30 -20.81
CA ALA A 578 35.89 13.66 -21.18
C ALA A 578 35.40 14.93 -20.45
N THR A 579 35.73 15.07 -19.16
CA THR A 579 35.38 16.25 -18.36
C THR A 579 36.14 17.50 -18.83
N LYS A 580 37.42 17.34 -19.21
CA LYS A 580 38.24 18.38 -19.84
C LYS A 580 37.68 18.82 -21.20
N LYS A 581 37.24 17.88 -22.05
CA LYS A 581 36.55 18.19 -23.31
C LYS A 581 35.22 18.91 -23.08
N LEU A 582 34.43 18.47 -22.09
CA LEU A 582 33.16 19.12 -21.71
C LEU A 582 33.40 20.56 -21.25
N TYR A 583 34.40 20.77 -20.38
CA TYR A 583 34.80 22.11 -19.94
C TYR A 583 35.20 23.00 -21.14
N GLN A 584 36.05 22.50 -22.04
CA GLN A 584 36.48 23.26 -23.23
C GLN A 584 35.32 23.60 -24.18
N ALA A 585 34.35 22.71 -24.36
CA ALA A 585 33.23 22.91 -25.27
C ALA A 585 32.15 23.86 -24.71
N GLN A 586 32.06 24.01 -23.38
CA GLN A 586 30.98 24.74 -22.70
C GLN A 586 31.50 25.89 -21.80
N LYS A 587 32.77 26.27 -21.90
CA LYS A 587 33.40 27.30 -21.05
C LYS A 587 32.67 28.66 -21.14
N ASP A 588 32.26 29.04 -22.34
CA ASP A 588 31.74 30.38 -22.60
C ASP A 588 30.25 30.49 -22.21
N ASP A 589 29.45 29.46 -22.53
CA ASP A 589 28.04 29.32 -22.14
C ASP A 589 27.76 27.92 -21.57
N PRO A 590 27.99 27.70 -20.26
CA PRO A 590 27.74 26.41 -19.64
C PRO A 590 26.26 26.22 -19.27
N PRO A 591 25.76 24.97 -19.28
CA PRO A 591 24.37 24.67 -18.98
C PRO A 591 24.00 25.02 -17.53
N LEU A 592 23.23 26.09 -17.37
CA LEU A 592 22.75 26.57 -16.07
C LEU A 592 21.51 25.78 -15.60
N ALA A 593 21.43 25.51 -14.30
CA ALA A 593 20.23 24.90 -13.72
C ALA A 593 19.04 25.89 -13.72
N ARG A 594 17.80 25.37 -13.73
CA ARG A 594 16.58 26.18 -13.82
C ARG A 594 16.52 27.23 -12.71
N ASN A 595 16.32 28.48 -13.10
CA ASN A 595 16.32 29.65 -12.22
C ASN A 595 17.64 29.83 -11.41
N MET A 596 18.78 29.36 -11.91
CA MET A 596 20.08 29.83 -11.41
C MET A 596 20.46 31.15 -12.09
N PRO A 597 21.08 32.10 -11.35
CA PRO A 597 21.64 33.29 -11.95
C PRO A 597 22.86 32.98 -12.83
N PRO A 598 23.22 33.86 -13.78
CA PRO A 598 24.29 33.59 -14.75
C PRO A 598 25.65 33.37 -14.10
N VAL A 599 26.14 34.25 -13.23
CA VAL A 599 27.50 34.12 -12.67
C VAL A 599 27.54 32.99 -11.64
N ALA A 600 26.60 32.97 -10.71
CA ALA A 600 26.55 31.93 -9.68
C ALA A 600 26.30 30.52 -10.26
N GLY A 601 25.57 30.41 -11.36
CA GLY A 601 25.37 29.16 -12.10
C GLY A 601 26.63 28.70 -12.84
N LYS A 602 27.37 29.61 -13.48
CA LYS A 602 28.68 29.31 -14.10
C LYS A 602 29.68 28.75 -13.07
N ILE A 603 29.77 29.36 -11.89
CA ILE A 603 30.61 28.88 -10.78
C ILE A 603 30.13 27.50 -10.27
N LEU A 604 28.83 27.31 -10.08
CA LEU A 604 28.27 26.05 -9.59
C LEU A 604 28.55 24.88 -10.56
N TRP A 605 28.44 25.12 -11.87
CA TRP A 605 28.78 24.12 -12.89
C TRP A 605 30.25 23.70 -12.81
N VAL A 606 31.19 24.65 -12.71
CA VAL A 606 32.61 24.34 -12.53
C VAL A 606 32.90 23.60 -11.23
N ARG A 607 32.28 23.99 -10.11
CA ARG A 607 32.38 23.25 -8.83
C ARG A 607 31.81 21.82 -8.94
N GLN A 608 30.78 21.60 -9.73
CA GLN A 608 30.24 20.26 -10.00
C GLN A 608 31.24 19.41 -10.80
N LEU A 609 31.85 19.95 -11.85
CA LEU A 609 32.92 19.27 -12.60
C LEU A 609 34.12 18.96 -11.70
N PHE A 610 34.53 19.91 -10.85
CA PHE A 610 35.62 19.70 -9.89
C PHE A 610 35.32 18.56 -8.92
N ARG A 611 34.14 18.54 -8.27
CA ARG A 611 33.72 17.48 -7.34
C ARG A 611 33.72 16.10 -8.01
N ARG A 612 33.15 16.02 -9.22
CA ARG A 612 33.08 14.77 -10.02
C ARG A 612 34.46 14.15 -10.24
N VAL A 613 35.49 14.97 -10.43
CA VAL A 613 36.85 14.48 -10.68
C VAL A 613 37.64 14.30 -9.37
N ASN A 614 37.41 15.13 -8.34
CA ASN A 614 38.12 15.05 -7.06
C ASN A 614 37.73 13.81 -6.22
N GLU A 615 36.48 13.36 -6.24
CA GLU A 615 36.05 12.22 -5.41
C GLU A 615 36.80 10.91 -5.74
N PRO A 616 36.87 10.44 -7.02
CA PRO A 616 37.60 9.22 -7.35
C PRO A 616 39.10 9.27 -7.00
N ILE A 617 39.79 10.39 -7.30
CA ILE A 617 41.22 10.52 -6.99
C ILE A 617 41.49 10.55 -5.48
N SER A 618 40.58 11.12 -4.69
CA SER A 618 40.69 11.11 -3.22
C SER A 618 40.55 9.70 -2.62
N TYR A 619 39.76 8.82 -3.24
CA TYR A 619 39.67 7.42 -2.85
C TYR A 619 40.94 6.64 -3.22
N PHE A 620 41.44 6.78 -4.46
CA PHE A 620 42.68 6.13 -4.88
C PHE A 620 43.86 6.53 -3.98
N HIS A 621 43.94 7.79 -3.54
CA HIS A 621 45.00 8.27 -2.64
C HIS A 621 44.92 7.68 -1.22
N LYS A 622 43.72 7.36 -0.72
CA LYS A 622 43.53 6.79 0.63
C LYS A 622 43.67 5.27 0.70
N HIS A 623 43.38 4.57 -0.39
CA HIS A 623 43.20 3.11 -0.39
C HIS A 623 44.11 2.35 -1.38
N SER A 624 44.98 3.03 -2.13
CA SER A 624 45.88 2.35 -3.08
C SER A 624 47.20 3.08 -3.35
N ASP A 625 48.31 2.35 -3.29
CA ASP A 625 49.63 2.86 -3.68
C ASP A 625 49.81 3.02 -5.20
N ILE A 626 48.81 2.63 -6.00
CA ILE A 626 48.82 2.66 -7.47
C ILE A 626 49.07 4.08 -8.01
N LEU A 627 48.76 5.14 -7.27
CA LEU A 627 49.12 6.52 -7.64
C LEU A 627 50.63 6.82 -7.65
N THR A 628 51.46 5.99 -7.00
CA THR A 628 52.93 6.13 -7.02
C THR A 628 53.58 5.58 -8.29
N SER A 629 52.86 4.74 -9.04
CA SER A 629 53.27 4.20 -10.34
C SER A 629 53.49 5.31 -11.40
N PRO A 630 54.27 5.07 -12.47
CA PRO A 630 54.45 6.07 -13.53
C PRO A 630 53.13 6.46 -14.21
N GLU A 631 52.21 5.50 -14.40
CA GLU A 631 50.86 5.76 -14.92
C GLU A 631 50.06 6.63 -13.94
N GLY A 632 50.01 6.25 -12.67
CA GLY A 632 49.33 7.00 -11.61
C GLY A 632 49.82 8.44 -11.46
N LYS A 633 51.14 8.67 -11.55
CA LYS A 633 51.74 10.01 -11.55
C LYS A 633 51.28 10.85 -12.75
N ALA A 634 51.14 10.26 -13.94
CA ALA A 634 50.60 10.96 -15.11
C ALA A 634 49.12 11.33 -14.92
N VAL A 635 48.31 10.46 -14.29
CA VAL A 635 46.91 10.77 -13.94
C VAL A 635 46.84 11.94 -12.95
N VAL A 636 47.66 11.93 -11.89
CA VAL A 636 47.72 13.02 -10.90
C VAL A 636 48.15 14.34 -11.54
N GLN A 637 49.09 14.32 -12.49
CA GLN A 637 49.46 15.53 -13.24
C GLN A 637 48.33 16.06 -14.12
N SER A 638 47.58 15.20 -14.81
CA SER A 638 46.43 15.63 -15.62
C SER A 638 45.29 16.16 -14.75
N TYR A 639 45.05 15.51 -13.60
CA TYR A 639 44.13 15.99 -12.56
C TYR A 639 44.51 17.38 -12.06
N ASN A 640 45.75 17.59 -11.60
CA ASN A 640 46.18 18.87 -11.06
C ASN A 640 46.06 20.01 -12.10
N LYS A 641 46.34 19.72 -13.37
CA LYS A 641 46.13 20.70 -14.48
C LYS A 641 44.66 21.04 -14.68
N LEU A 642 43.77 20.05 -14.69
CA LEU A 642 42.32 20.29 -14.82
C LEU A 642 41.75 21.00 -13.59
N ALA A 643 42.14 20.58 -12.40
CA ALA A 643 41.79 21.20 -11.12
C ALA A 643 42.17 22.70 -11.08
N TYR A 644 43.40 23.03 -11.49
CA TYR A 644 43.86 24.42 -11.58
C TYR A 644 42.98 25.27 -12.49
N VAL A 645 42.71 24.80 -13.72
CA VAL A 645 41.89 25.53 -14.71
C VAL A 645 40.43 25.70 -14.27
N LEU A 646 39.88 24.74 -13.52
CA LEU A 646 38.55 24.86 -12.92
C LEU A 646 38.54 25.91 -11.80
N VAL A 647 39.51 25.90 -10.89
CA VAL A 647 39.61 26.91 -9.81
C VAL A 647 39.89 28.32 -10.38
N GLU A 648 40.74 28.43 -11.40
CA GLU A 648 41.00 29.69 -12.11
C GLU A 648 39.71 30.29 -12.69
N PHE A 649 38.87 29.47 -13.31
CA PHE A 649 37.56 29.91 -13.83
C PHE A 649 36.66 30.46 -12.72
N GLU A 650 36.57 29.77 -11.57
CA GLU A 650 35.79 30.24 -10.43
C GLU A 650 36.27 31.60 -9.93
N VAL A 651 37.58 31.78 -9.76
CA VAL A 651 38.18 33.04 -9.31
C VAL A 651 37.94 34.18 -10.31
N VAL A 652 38.11 33.93 -11.61
CA VAL A 652 37.89 34.97 -12.65
C VAL A 652 36.44 35.45 -12.67
N TYR A 653 35.46 34.54 -12.63
CA TYR A 653 34.04 34.93 -12.63
C TYR A 653 33.59 35.56 -11.31
N HIS A 654 34.10 35.10 -10.15
CA HIS A 654 33.82 35.72 -8.86
C HIS A 654 34.41 37.13 -8.76
N THR A 655 35.67 37.33 -9.18
CA THR A 655 36.31 38.66 -9.14
C THR A 655 35.72 39.65 -10.13
N ALA A 656 35.29 39.21 -11.32
CA ALA A 656 34.54 40.05 -12.25
C ALA A 656 33.21 40.53 -11.63
N TRP A 657 32.45 39.61 -11.04
CA TRP A 657 31.20 39.91 -10.35
C TRP A 657 31.39 40.85 -9.14
N MET A 658 32.40 40.61 -8.30
CA MET A 658 32.75 41.51 -7.20
C MET A 658 32.96 42.95 -7.68
N LYS A 659 33.63 43.12 -8.84
CA LYS A 659 33.88 44.44 -9.46
C LYS A 659 32.60 45.09 -10.00
N GLU A 660 31.73 44.34 -10.67
CA GLU A 660 30.44 44.82 -11.17
C GLU A 660 29.51 45.22 -10.02
N MET A 661 29.34 44.35 -9.02
CA MET A 661 28.50 44.61 -7.84
C MET A 661 28.96 45.84 -7.04
N SER A 662 30.27 46.14 -7.03
CA SER A 662 30.82 47.34 -6.37
C SER A 662 30.48 48.65 -7.10
N GLN A 663 30.04 48.59 -8.36
CA GLN A 663 29.72 49.76 -9.19
C GLN A 663 28.21 50.09 -9.23
N LEU A 664 27.36 49.25 -8.62
CA LEU A 664 25.91 49.39 -8.60
C LEU A 664 25.41 50.50 -7.65
N GLN A 665 25.57 51.77 -8.04
CA GLN A 665 24.93 52.91 -7.37
C GLN A 665 23.67 53.45 -8.07
N TYR A 666 23.50 53.16 -9.36
CA TYR A 666 22.50 53.80 -10.23
C TYR A 666 21.09 53.19 -10.27
N PRO A 667 20.87 51.85 -10.21
CA PRO A 667 19.53 51.28 -10.49
C PRO A 667 18.40 51.77 -9.56
N LEU A 668 18.71 51.96 -8.27
CA LEU A 668 17.73 52.41 -7.26
C LEU A 668 17.40 53.91 -7.31
N GLN A 669 18.16 54.70 -8.08
CA GLN A 669 17.94 56.14 -8.27
C GLN A 669 17.02 56.45 -9.46
N SER A 670 16.57 55.43 -10.20
CA SER A 670 15.61 55.58 -11.29
C SER A 670 14.23 56.05 -10.79
N THR A 671 13.52 56.82 -11.63
CA THR A 671 12.12 57.22 -11.38
C THR A 671 11.20 56.01 -11.46
N ILE A 672 10.10 56.03 -10.69
CA ILE A 672 9.24 54.87 -10.49
C ILE A 672 8.39 54.51 -11.71
N PHE A 673 7.95 55.51 -12.49
CA PHE A 673 7.21 55.29 -13.73
C PHE A 673 7.98 55.76 -14.96
N VAL A 674 7.72 55.10 -16.09
CA VAL A 674 8.10 55.53 -17.44
C VAL A 674 6.87 55.39 -18.36
N ARG A 675 6.68 56.33 -19.29
CA ARG A 675 5.64 56.21 -20.34
C ARG A 675 6.18 55.38 -21.50
N HIS A 676 5.39 54.41 -21.97
CA HIS A 676 5.78 53.59 -23.12
C HIS A 676 5.79 54.42 -24.42
N PRO A 677 6.90 54.43 -25.19
CA PRO A 677 7.16 55.45 -26.23
C PRO A 677 6.25 55.39 -27.46
N LYS A 678 5.41 54.36 -27.60
CA LYS A 678 4.44 54.22 -28.72
C LYS A 678 2.97 54.20 -28.29
N THR A 679 2.67 54.09 -26.99
CA THR A 679 1.29 53.90 -26.50
C THR A 679 0.92 54.83 -25.35
N GLU A 680 1.87 55.65 -24.88
CA GLU A 680 1.76 56.62 -23.76
C GLU A 680 1.33 56.04 -22.41
N LYS A 681 1.02 54.73 -22.33
CA LYS A 681 0.66 54.02 -21.09
C LYS A 681 1.80 54.10 -20.07
N LEU A 682 1.42 54.28 -18.81
CA LEU A 682 2.32 54.24 -17.66
C LEU A 682 2.77 52.80 -17.43
N LEU A 683 4.08 52.60 -17.30
CA LEU A 683 4.70 51.34 -16.89
C LEU A 683 5.55 51.56 -15.65
N VAL A 684 5.57 50.56 -14.77
CA VAL A 684 6.43 50.55 -13.58
C VAL A 684 7.87 50.30 -14.00
N ASN A 685 8.72 51.29 -13.80
CA ASN A 685 10.12 51.29 -14.21
C ASN A 685 10.99 50.56 -13.18
N PHE A 686 10.80 49.24 -13.08
CA PHE A 686 11.60 48.36 -12.23
C PHE A 686 12.56 47.54 -13.09
N ASP A 687 13.86 47.78 -12.94
CA ASP A 687 14.90 47.03 -13.65
C ASP A 687 14.94 45.56 -13.19
N PRO A 688 14.67 44.58 -14.07
CA PRO A 688 14.71 43.16 -13.72
C PRO A 688 16.09 42.70 -13.24
N HIS A 689 17.18 43.38 -13.64
CA HIS A 689 18.53 43.08 -13.21
C HIS A 689 18.69 43.19 -11.68
N ILE A 690 17.90 44.03 -11.00
CA ILE A 690 17.93 44.13 -9.52
C ILE A 690 17.55 42.79 -8.86
N LEU A 691 16.56 42.06 -9.40
CA LEU A 691 16.16 40.76 -8.85
C LEU A 691 17.16 39.65 -9.20
N GLU A 692 17.83 39.78 -10.35
CA GLU A 692 18.96 38.93 -10.73
C GLU A 692 20.12 39.12 -9.75
N ILE A 693 20.57 40.36 -9.52
CA ILE A 693 21.60 40.74 -8.53
C ILE A 693 21.30 40.19 -7.14
N VAL A 694 20.08 40.35 -6.63
CA VAL A 694 19.68 39.80 -5.32
C VAL A 694 19.82 38.28 -5.29
N ARG A 695 19.45 37.61 -6.39
CA ARG A 695 19.53 36.15 -6.50
C ARG A 695 20.99 35.68 -6.64
N GLU A 696 21.82 36.40 -7.39
CA GLU A 696 23.28 36.21 -7.47
C GLU A 696 23.88 36.28 -6.07
N THR A 697 23.62 37.37 -5.35
CA THR A 697 24.10 37.65 -3.99
C THR A 697 23.74 36.52 -3.03
N LYS A 698 22.47 36.10 -3.01
CA LYS A 698 22.00 34.98 -2.18
C LYS A 698 22.62 33.64 -2.59
N CYS A 699 22.97 33.44 -3.85
CA CYS A 699 23.68 32.24 -4.29
C CYS A 699 25.17 32.27 -3.91
N MET A 700 25.87 33.40 -4.09
CA MET A 700 27.27 33.55 -3.70
C MET A 700 27.47 33.34 -2.18
N MET A 701 26.58 33.91 -1.35
CA MET A 701 26.57 33.66 0.10
C MET A 701 26.42 32.16 0.43
N LYS A 702 25.51 31.44 -0.25
CA LYS A 702 25.32 29.99 -0.08
C LYS A 702 26.49 29.15 -0.59
N LEU A 703 27.25 29.68 -1.56
CA LEU A 703 28.48 29.07 -2.07
C LEU A 703 29.68 29.35 -1.14
N GLY A 704 29.52 30.15 -0.08
CA GLY A 704 30.60 30.51 0.84
C GLY A 704 31.66 31.44 0.22
N LEU A 705 31.27 32.22 -0.79
CA LEU A 705 32.12 33.21 -1.44
C LEU A 705 31.93 34.60 -0.82
N GLU A 706 32.96 35.44 -0.91
CA GLU A 706 32.90 36.83 -0.47
C GLU A 706 31.90 37.65 -1.31
N VAL A 707 31.25 38.63 -0.68
CA VAL A 707 30.15 39.42 -1.26
C VAL A 707 30.27 40.89 -0.80
N PRO A 708 30.08 41.90 -1.68
CA PRO A 708 30.18 43.30 -1.28
C PRO A 708 28.98 43.75 -0.44
N GLU A 709 29.20 44.63 0.54
CA GLU A 709 28.15 45.11 1.44
C GLU A 709 26.95 45.75 0.71
N GLN A 710 27.19 46.41 -0.42
CA GLN A 710 26.18 47.05 -1.24
C GLN A 710 25.17 46.02 -1.76
N ALA A 711 25.66 44.88 -2.26
CA ALA A 711 24.83 43.78 -2.73
C ALA A 711 24.03 43.15 -1.58
N VAL A 712 24.64 42.98 -0.40
CA VAL A 712 23.94 42.49 0.82
C VAL A 712 22.80 43.44 1.22
N LYS A 713 23.03 44.76 1.20
CA LYS A 713 22.01 45.78 1.52
C LYS A 713 20.82 45.71 0.56
N ILE A 714 21.07 45.53 -0.75
CA ILE A 714 20.02 45.34 -1.76
C ILE A 714 19.25 44.02 -1.52
N ALA A 715 19.94 42.93 -1.18
CA ALA A 715 19.33 41.63 -0.90
C ALA A 715 18.45 41.62 0.37
N ILE A 716 18.72 42.48 1.34
CA ILE A 716 17.87 42.70 2.53
C ILE A 716 16.62 43.53 2.18
N MET A 717 16.70 44.43 1.19
CA MET A 717 15.57 45.26 0.75
C MET A 717 14.61 44.56 -0.24
N GLU A 718 14.90 43.32 -0.66
CA GLU A 718 14.15 42.58 -1.69
C GLU A 718 12.63 42.59 -1.47
N ASP A 719 12.18 42.19 -0.28
CA ASP A 719 10.74 42.03 -0.01
C ASP A 719 10.01 43.38 0.00
N LYS A 720 10.68 44.44 0.48
CA LYS A 720 10.14 45.81 0.42
C LYS A 720 10.06 46.33 -1.01
N LEU A 721 11.05 46.04 -1.86
CA LEU A 721 11.04 46.43 -3.27
C LEU A 721 9.97 45.67 -4.07
N LYS A 722 9.81 44.36 -3.84
CA LYS A 722 8.74 43.56 -4.45
C LYS A 722 7.34 44.03 -4.05
N LEU A 723 7.13 44.31 -2.76
CA LEU A 723 5.85 44.81 -2.26
C LEU A 723 5.49 46.15 -2.93
N LYS A 724 6.44 47.10 -2.94
CA LYS A 724 6.28 48.40 -3.62
C LYS A 724 5.98 48.23 -5.11
N LYS A 725 6.69 47.33 -5.81
CA LYS A 725 6.43 47.02 -7.23
C LYS A 725 5.00 46.52 -7.46
N LEU A 726 4.54 45.53 -6.69
CA LEU A 726 3.19 44.96 -6.82
C LEU A 726 2.09 46.00 -6.53
N GLN A 727 2.31 46.90 -5.56
CA GLN A 727 1.38 48.00 -5.26
C GLN A 727 1.29 48.99 -6.44
N LEU A 728 2.43 49.36 -7.05
CA LEU A 728 2.45 50.21 -8.25
C LEU A 728 1.74 49.56 -9.43
N GLU A 729 2.00 48.28 -9.69
CA GLU A 729 1.36 47.52 -10.78
C GLU A 729 -0.17 47.42 -10.56
N SER A 730 -0.60 47.20 -9.31
CA SER A 730 -2.03 47.17 -8.93
C SER A 730 -2.74 48.51 -9.15
N ILE A 731 -2.09 49.63 -8.82
CA ILE A 731 -2.63 50.99 -9.01
C ILE A 731 -2.74 51.33 -10.50
N VAL A 732 -1.69 51.06 -11.28
CA VAL A 732 -1.69 51.29 -12.74
C VAL A 732 -2.75 50.42 -13.43
N GLN A 733 -2.82 49.12 -13.11
CA GLN A 733 -3.83 48.23 -13.67
C GLN A 733 -5.24 48.66 -13.26
N SER A 734 -5.45 49.02 -11.99
CA SER A 734 -6.74 49.52 -11.50
C SER A 734 -7.19 50.82 -12.18
N TYR A 735 -6.26 51.67 -12.61
CA TYR A 735 -6.55 52.88 -13.37
C TYR A 735 -6.92 52.60 -14.82
N GLU A 736 -6.13 51.77 -15.53
CA GLU A 736 -6.42 51.36 -16.91
C GLU A 736 -7.75 50.57 -16.99
N ASP A 737 -8.03 49.69 -16.03
CA ASP A 737 -9.31 49.00 -15.88
C ASP A 737 -10.51 49.98 -15.80
N LEU A 738 -10.37 51.07 -15.04
CA LEU A 738 -11.43 52.08 -14.90
C LEU A 738 -11.58 52.94 -16.17
N ARG A 739 -10.46 53.18 -16.88
CA ARG A 739 -10.44 53.85 -18.18
C ARG A 739 -11.18 53.03 -19.24
N GLU A 740 -10.94 51.73 -19.34
CA GLU A 740 -11.65 50.83 -20.27
C GLU A 740 -13.13 50.65 -19.90
N LYS A 741 -13.47 50.60 -18.60
CA LYS A 741 -14.85 50.46 -18.12
C LYS A 741 -15.69 51.75 -18.26
N THR A 742 -15.13 52.85 -18.73
CA THR A 742 -15.82 54.13 -18.92
C THR A 742 -16.44 54.21 -20.33
N PRO A 743 -17.79 54.20 -20.50
CA PRO A 743 -18.40 54.33 -21.81
C PRO A 743 -18.14 55.69 -22.46
N ASN A 744 -17.85 55.72 -23.77
CA ASN A 744 -17.48 56.94 -24.52
C ASN A 744 -18.42 58.14 -24.31
N VAL A 745 -19.72 57.89 -24.14
CA VAL A 745 -20.74 58.94 -23.91
C VAL A 745 -20.51 59.71 -22.60
N PHE A 746 -19.89 59.08 -21.59
CA PHE A 746 -19.60 59.69 -20.29
C PHE A 746 -18.15 60.16 -20.14
N VAL A 747 -17.29 59.94 -21.14
CA VAL A 747 -15.85 60.29 -21.06
C VAL A 747 -15.65 61.78 -20.79
N ASN A 748 -16.37 62.66 -21.50
CA ASN A 748 -16.23 64.11 -21.35
C ASN A 748 -16.65 64.59 -19.94
N LEU A 749 -17.70 64.00 -19.37
CA LEU A 749 -18.22 64.33 -18.04
C LEU A 749 -17.32 63.82 -16.89
N LEU A 750 -16.45 62.85 -17.16
CA LEU A 750 -15.56 62.22 -16.18
C LEU A 750 -14.11 62.73 -16.25
N THR A 751 -13.76 63.51 -17.27
CA THR A 751 -12.46 64.17 -17.46
C THR A 751 -11.86 64.80 -16.20
N PRO A 752 -12.56 65.64 -15.39
CA PRO A 752 -11.93 66.30 -14.25
C PRO A 752 -11.47 65.35 -13.13
N LYS A 753 -12.08 64.17 -12.98
CA LYS A 753 -11.59 63.15 -12.03
C LYS A 753 -10.43 62.32 -12.63
N ARG A 754 -10.38 62.17 -13.95
CA ARG A 754 -9.22 61.60 -14.67
C ARG A 754 -7.99 62.51 -14.51
N ASP A 755 -8.15 63.82 -14.72
CA ASP A 755 -7.07 64.80 -14.67
C ASP A 755 -6.44 64.89 -13.27
N LYS A 756 -7.25 64.79 -12.20
CA LYS A 756 -6.75 64.71 -10.82
C LYS A 756 -5.86 63.48 -10.60
N MET A 757 -6.26 62.31 -11.12
CA MET A 757 -5.47 61.08 -11.02
C MET A 757 -4.18 61.15 -11.86
N GLU A 758 -4.24 61.70 -13.07
CA GLU A 758 -3.04 61.94 -13.89
C GLU A 758 -2.06 62.92 -13.23
N GLY A 759 -2.58 63.92 -12.50
CA GLY A 759 -1.78 64.86 -11.71
C GLY A 759 -0.97 64.18 -10.61
N VAL A 760 -1.57 63.26 -9.87
CA VAL A 760 -0.87 62.45 -8.84
C VAL A 760 0.15 61.51 -9.50
N LEU A 761 -0.25 60.74 -10.52
CA LEU A 761 0.64 59.84 -11.26
C LEU A 761 1.85 60.56 -11.88
N ARG A 762 1.73 61.86 -12.20
CA ARG A 762 2.84 62.70 -12.70
C ARG A 762 3.95 62.89 -11.66
N GLN A 763 3.65 62.89 -10.36
CA GLN A 763 4.67 62.99 -9.31
C GLN A 763 5.61 61.78 -9.32
N GLY A 764 5.07 60.58 -9.60
CA GLY A 764 5.85 59.34 -9.77
C GLY A 764 6.64 59.25 -11.09
N LEU A 765 6.36 60.12 -12.07
CA LEU A 765 7.16 60.25 -13.29
C LEU A 765 8.38 61.15 -13.12
N THR A 766 8.33 62.15 -12.22
CA THR A 766 9.33 63.24 -12.18
C THR A 766 10.10 63.40 -10.87
N MET A 767 9.58 62.94 -9.72
CA MET A 767 10.21 63.21 -8.42
C MET A 767 10.46 61.98 -7.55
N LEU A 768 9.65 60.94 -7.66
CA LEU A 768 9.78 59.75 -6.80
C LEU A 768 10.71 58.70 -7.43
N THR A 769 11.68 58.24 -6.63
CA THR A 769 12.63 57.15 -6.96
C THR A 769 12.41 55.94 -6.05
N TRP A 770 12.93 54.77 -6.41
CA TRP A 770 12.78 53.54 -5.61
C TRP A 770 13.36 53.62 -4.18
N SER A 771 14.33 54.50 -3.94
CA SER A 771 14.89 54.80 -2.62
C SER A 771 14.11 55.84 -1.80
N SER A 772 13.03 56.42 -2.34
CA SER A 772 12.28 57.51 -1.69
C SER A 772 11.42 57.02 -0.50
N VAL A 773 11.37 57.82 0.56
CA VAL A 773 10.57 57.55 1.78
C VAL A 773 9.10 57.94 1.59
N THR A 774 8.81 58.97 0.79
CA THR A 774 7.47 59.50 0.46
C THR A 774 6.63 58.61 -0.46
N LEU A 775 7.07 57.38 -0.71
CA LEU A 775 6.45 56.42 -1.62
C LEU A 775 5.15 55.84 -1.02
N GLU A 776 5.07 55.70 0.31
CA GLU A 776 3.90 55.16 1.00
C GLU A 776 2.73 56.16 1.07
N THR A 777 3.04 57.45 1.27
CA THR A 777 2.02 58.53 1.20
C THR A 777 1.44 58.68 -0.20
N PHE A 778 2.27 58.51 -1.24
CA PHE A 778 1.82 58.50 -2.63
C PHE A 778 0.83 57.36 -2.92
N PHE A 779 1.04 56.17 -2.36
CA PHE A 779 0.11 55.04 -2.54
C PHE A 779 -1.27 55.32 -1.93
N GLN A 780 -1.31 55.90 -0.73
CA GLN A 780 -2.56 56.24 -0.06
C GLN A 780 -3.39 57.25 -0.85
N GLU A 781 -2.75 58.34 -1.33
CA GLU A 781 -3.41 59.37 -2.13
C GLU A 781 -3.93 58.81 -3.48
N ALA A 782 -3.16 57.93 -4.13
CA ALA A 782 -3.55 57.28 -5.38
C ALA A 782 -4.75 56.32 -5.20
N ASP A 783 -4.76 55.49 -4.15
CA ASP A 783 -5.84 54.53 -3.89
C ASP A 783 -7.15 55.21 -3.48
N GLU A 784 -7.11 56.30 -2.69
CA GLU A 784 -8.32 57.06 -2.33
C GLU A 784 -9.01 57.65 -3.57
N ILE A 785 -8.24 58.26 -4.48
CA ILE A 785 -8.77 58.84 -5.73
C ILE A 785 -9.36 57.74 -6.63
N LEU A 786 -8.67 56.60 -6.77
CA LEU A 786 -9.17 55.45 -7.53
C LEU A 786 -10.46 54.86 -6.94
N HIS A 787 -10.56 54.79 -5.61
CA HIS A 787 -11.74 54.27 -4.93
C HIS A 787 -12.97 55.17 -5.17
N VAL A 788 -12.83 56.49 -5.03
CA VAL A 788 -13.90 57.46 -5.31
C VAL A 788 -14.34 57.37 -6.78
N PHE A 789 -13.40 57.31 -7.73
CA PHE A 789 -13.71 57.19 -9.16
C PHE A 789 -14.43 55.86 -9.49
N ARG A 790 -14.01 54.75 -8.87
CA ARG A 790 -14.64 53.43 -9.02
C ARG A 790 -16.08 53.38 -8.49
N GLN A 791 -16.37 54.03 -7.36
CA GLN A 791 -17.74 54.10 -6.83
C GLN A 791 -18.68 54.87 -7.75
N LEU A 792 -18.20 55.99 -8.31
CA LEU A 792 -18.97 56.85 -9.19
C LEU A 792 -19.33 56.14 -10.52
N LEU A 793 -18.36 55.47 -11.14
CA LEU A 793 -18.59 54.64 -12.33
C LEU A 793 -19.61 53.51 -12.11
N ARG A 794 -19.58 52.84 -10.94
CA ARG A 794 -20.56 51.79 -10.60
C ARG A 794 -22.00 52.33 -10.58
N LYS A 795 -22.22 53.51 -9.98
CA LYS A 795 -23.57 54.12 -9.92
C LYS A 795 -24.09 54.47 -11.32
N ILE A 796 -23.26 55.09 -12.16
CA ILE A 796 -23.61 55.42 -13.56
C ILE A 796 -23.98 54.14 -14.36
N HIS A 797 -23.22 53.06 -14.18
CA HIS A 797 -23.48 51.80 -14.87
C HIS A 797 -24.85 51.20 -14.49
N ILE A 798 -25.21 51.22 -13.21
CA ILE A 798 -26.50 50.68 -12.71
C ILE A 798 -27.68 51.44 -13.32
N LEU A 799 -27.67 52.78 -13.26
CA LEU A 799 -28.75 53.63 -13.80
C LEU A 799 -28.93 53.41 -15.32
N ASN A 800 -27.82 53.39 -16.07
CA ASN A 800 -27.85 53.22 -17.53
C ASN A 800 -28.27 51.80 -17.96
N ALA A 801 -27.76 50.75 -17.31
CA ALA A 801 -28.01 49.36 -17.70
C ALA A 801 -29.39 48.85 -17.24
N VAL A 802 -29.74 49.09 -15.98
CA VAL A 802 -30.93 48.49 -15.36
C VAL A 802 -32.18 49.33 -15.64
N GLN A 803 -32.18 50.61 -15.23
CA GLN A 803 -33.38 51.45 -15.36
C GLN A 803 -33.62 51.86 -16.82
N ILE A 804 -32.64 52.47 -17.49
CA ILE A 804 -32.81 52.97 -18.86
C ILE A 804 -32.77 51.82 -19.88
N GLY A 805 -31.81 50.91 -19.76
CA GLY A 805 -31.60 49.80 -20.70
C GLY A 805 -32.75 48.78 -20.76
N SER A 806 -33.29 48.37 -19.60
CA SER A 806 -34.39 47.38 -19.56
C SER A 806 -35.70 47.96 -20.10
N LEU A 807 -36.09 49.16 -19.65
CA LEU A 807 -37.35 49.79 -20.08
C LEU A 807 -37.39 50.06 -21.59
N LEU A 808 -36.27 50.49 -22.19
CA LEU A 808 -36.16 50.63 -23.65
C LEU A 808 -36.35 49.28 -24.38
N LYS A 809 -35.79 48.19 -23.84
CA LYS A 809 -35.95 46.84 -24.41
C LYS A 809 -37.40 46.39 -24.35
N GLU A 810 -38.06 46.55 -23.20
CA GLU A 810 -39.48 46.23 -22.99
C GLU A 810 -40.38 46.98 -23.98
N ILE A 811 -40.21 48.31 -24.09
CA ILE A 811 -40.93 49.15 -25.06
C ILE A 811 -40.79 48.56 -26.47
N SER A 812 -39.57 48.19 -26.87
CA SER A 812 -39.29 47.63 -28.21
C SER A 812 -39.91 46.26 -28.49
N SER A 813 -40.45 45.59 -27.47
CA SER A 813 -41.09 44.26 -27.56
C SER A 813 -42.61 44.28 -27.36
N THR A 814 -43.22 45.43 -27.09
CA THR A 814 -44.69 45.56 -26.98
C THR A 814 -45.37 45.27 -28.32
N SER A 815 -46.49 44.54 -28.28
CA SER A 815 -47.38 44.33 -29.44
C SER A 815 -48.43 45.42 -29.42
N LEU A 816 -48.58 46.17 -30.52
CA LEU A 816 -49.53 47.28 -30.61
C LEU A 816 -50.89 46.86 -31.20
N ILE A 817 -51.13 45.56 -31.35
CA ILE A 817 -52.37 44.99 -31.89
C ILE A 817 -52.64 43.62 -31.27
N SER A 818 -53.93 43.31 -31.09
CA SER A 818 -54.45 41.99 -30.73
C SER A 818 -55.04 41.32 -31.98
N LEU A 819 -54.63 40.10 -32.27
CA LEU A 819 -55.23 39.29 -33.33
C LEU A 819 -55.66 37.97 -32.68
N PRO A 820 -56.92 37.51 -32.88
CA PRO A 820 -57.37 36.26 -32.30
C PRO A 820 -56.49 35.10 -32.78
N VAL A 821 -56.29 34.14 -31.88
CA VAL A 821 -55.41 32.97 -32.10
C VAL A 821 -56.24 31.70 -32.28
N ASP A 822 -57.38 31.60 -31.60
CA ASP A 822 -58.34 30.50 -31.70
C ASP A 822 -59.70 31.04 -32.18
N GLY A 823 -60.22 30.51 -33.29
CA GLY A 823 -61.52 30.84 -33.87
C GLY A 823 -61.53 32.07 -34.81
N THR A 824 -62.46 32.06 -35.76
CA THR A 824 -62.73 33.20 -36.66
C THR A 824 -63.71 34.18 -36.02
N VAL A 825 -63.46 35.47 -36.21
CA VAL A 825 -64.32 36.55 -35.68
C VAL A 825 -64.90 37.34 -36.84
N GLU A 826 -66.08 37.95 -36.65
CA GLU A 826 -66.62 38.89 -37.63
C GLU A 826 -65.77 40.18 -37.69
N ILE A 827 -65.71 40.79 -38.87
CA ILE A 827 -64.86 41.97 -39.14
C ILE A 827 -65.16 43.14 -38.17
N LYS A 828 -66.40 43.26 -37.70
CA LYS A 828 -66.85 44.37 -36.84
C LYS A 828 -66.27 44.28 -35.43
N ASP A 829 -66.34 43.10 -34.81
CA ASP A 829 -65.90 42.89 -33.43
C ASP A 829 -64.37 42.96 -33.33
N LEU A 830 -63.66 42.38 -34.31
CA LEU A 830 -62.20 42.46 -34.43
C LEU A 830 -61.67 43.90 -34.46
N LEU A 831 -62.44 44.84 -35.03
CA LEU A 831 -62.07 46.25 -35.06
C LEU A 831 -62.32 46.94 -33.71
N ALA A 832 -63.43 46.63 -33.03
CA ALA A 832 -63.77 47.20 -31.73
C ALA A 832 -62.72 46.84 -30.66
N ASP A 833 -62.37 45.56 -30.52
CA ASP A 833 -61.39 45.09 -29.54
C ASP A 833 -60.01 45.76 -29.73
N ASN A 834 -59.63 46.00 -30.98
CA ASN A 834 -58.37 46.66 -31.31
C ASN A 834 -58.40 48.19 -31.10
N GLU A 835 -59.58 48.83 -31.13
CA GLU A 835 -59.71 50.26 -30.79
C GLU A 835 -59.53 50.52 -29.29
N ASP A 836 -59.89 49.58 -28.41
CA ASP A 836 -59.66 49.72 -26.97
C ASP A 836 -58.26 49.27 -26.56
N TYR A 837 -57.77 48.13 -27.06
CA TYR A 837 -56.40 47.65 -26.78
C TYR A 837 -55.30 48.66 -27.16
N THR A 838 -55.49 49.41 -28.26
CA THR A 838 -54.53 50.42 -28.71
C THR A 838 -54.46 51.64 -27.78
N LYS A 839 -55.56 51.98 -27.07
CA LYS A 839 -55.56 53.07 -26.07
C LYS A 839 -54.73 52.69 -24.85
N GLU A 840 -54.97 51.49 -24.29
CA GLU A 840 -54.21 50.98 -23.14
C GLU A 840 -52.70 50.88 -23.44
N CYS A 841 -52.35 50.41 -24.65
CA CYS A 841 -50.96 50.38 -25.10
C CYS A 841 -50.31 51.77 -25.14
N ALA A 842 -51.06 52.80 -25.55
CA ALA A 842 -50.54 54.17 -25.64
C ALA A 842 -50.23 54.76 -24.25
N GLU A 843 -51.10 54.51 -23.26
CA GLU A 843 -50.90 54.95 -21.88
C GLU A 843 -49.73 54.22 -21.21
N SER A 844 -49.65 52.90 -21.36
CA SER A 844 -48.56 52.08 -20.83
C SER A 844 -47.19 52.51 -21.38
N LEU A 845 -47.11 52.78 -22.69
CA LEU A 845 -45.88 53.27 -23.33
C LEU A 845 -45.51 54.69 -22.87
N ASN A 846 -46.48 55.56 -22.61
CA ASN A 846 -46.21 56.89 -22.09
C ASN A 846 -45.68 56.86 -20.64
N ILE A 847 -46.21 55.98 -19.78
CA ILE A 847 -45.69 55.78 -18.41
C ILE A 847 -44.23 55.28 -18.45
N LYS A 848 -43.93 54.28 -19.28
CA LYS A 848 -42.55 53.77 -19.44
C LYS A 848 -41.59 54.82 -20.01
N SER A 849 -42.06 55.68 -20.93
CA SER A 849 -41.30 56.83 -21.43
C SER A 849 -40.93 57.81 -20.31
N MET A 850 -41.87 58.13 -19.40
CA MET A 850 -41.62 59.04 -18.27
C MET A 850 -40.58 58.48 -17.29
N HIS A 851 -40.64 57.18 -16.95
CA HIS A 851 -39.63 56.58 -16.07
C HIS A 851 -38.21 56.59 -16.65
N ILE A 852 -38.08 56.52 -17.98
CA ILE A 852 -36.77 56.68 -18.64
C ILE A 852 -36.32 58.14 -18.55
N GLU A 853 -37.21 59.12 -18.74
CA GLU A 853 -36.92 60.55 -18.56
C GLU A 853 -36.49 60.88 -17.11
N ASP A 854 -37.08 60.22 -16.11
CA ASP A 854 -36.73 60.37 -14.69
C ASP A 854 -35.33 59.79 -14.41
N ALA A 855 -35.03 58.58 -14.88
CA ALA A 855 -33.72 57.94 -14.70
C ALA A 855 -32.58 58.68 -15.44
N VAL A 856 -32.87 59.30 -16.60
CA VAL A 856 -31.93 60.17 -17.30
C VAL A 856 -31.65 61.45 -16.49
N GLN A 857 -32.67 62.01 -15.82
CA GLN A 857 -32.48 63.18 -14.95
C GLN A 857 -31.68 62.82 -13.69
N GLU A 858 -31.97 61.71 -13.00
CA GLU A 858 -31.20 61.25 -11.83
C GLU A 858 -29.70 61.07 -12.18
N LEU A 859 -29.43 60.56 -13.38
CA LEU A 859 -28.08 60.38 -13.90
C LEU A 859 -27.38 61.73 -14.19
N ILE A 860 -28.10 62.76 -14.68
CA ILE A 860 -27.58 64.14 -14.82
C ILE A 860 -27.28 64.76 -13.45
N ASP A 861 -28.21 64.66 -12.49
CA ASP A 861 -28.05 65.16 -11.11
C ASP A 861 -26.84 64.51 -10.40
N LEU A 862 -26.56 63.24 -10.71
CA LEU A 862 -25.38 62.52 -10.20
C LEU A 862 -24.08 63.10 -10.77
N PHE A 863 -24.04 63.48 -12.05
CA PHE A 863 -22.89 64.18 -12.61
C PHE A 863 -22.73 65.58 -12.01
N GLU A 864 -23.80 66.36 -11.87
CA GLU A 864 -23.75 67.71 -11.27
C GLU A 864 -23.18 67.69 -9.85
N LYS A 865 -23.65 66.79 -8.98
CA LYS A 865 -23.16 66.68 -7.58
C LYS A 865 -21.69 66.30 -7.45
N ASN A 866 -21.06 65.75 -8.50
CA ASN A 866 -19.67 65.31 -8.49
C ASN A 866 -18.75 66.19 -9.35
N TYR A 867 -19.30 67.23 -10.01
CA TYR A 867 -18.56 68.19 -10.81
C TYR A 867 -18.19 69.41 -9.96
N GLU A 868 -16.92 69.46 -9.54
CA GLU A 868 -16.41 70.59 -8.74
C GLU A 868 -16.19 71.81 -9.65
N PHE A 869 -17.10 72.80 -9.57
CA PHE A 869 -16.86 74.11 -10.17
C PHE A 869 -15.73 74.85 -9.43
N PRO A 870 -14.74 75.45 -10.13
CA PRO A 870 -13.73 76.28 -9.48
C PRO A 870 -14.39 77.54 -8.90
N SER A 871 -14.53 77.61 -7.58
CA SER A 871 -15.08 78.80 -6.92
C SER A 871 -14.10 79.99 -6.98
N PRO A 872 -14.57 81.23 -7.23
CA PRO A 872 -13.73 82.41 -7.14
C PRO A 872 -13.34 82.65 -5.67
N LYS A 873 -12.03 82.65 -5.37
CA LYS A 873 -11.53 82.97 -4.03
C LYS A 873 -11.65 84.47 -3.76
N PRO A 874 -12.22 84.91 -2.63
CA PRO A 874 -11.94 86.24 -2.09
C PRO A 874 -10.46 86.33 -1.70
N SER A 875 -9.88 87.50 -1.90
CA SER A 875 -8.52 87.82 -1.45
C SER A 875 -8.49 88.06 0.06
N GLU A 876 -7.68 87.31 0.80
CA GLU A 876 -7.16 87.79 2.08
C GLU A 876 -5.76 87.22 2.37
N SER A 877 -4.97 88.00 3.09
CA SER A 877 -3.51 87.93 3.12
C SER A 877 -2.96 87.21 4.34
N ALA A 878 -1.89 86.42 4.19
CA ALA A 878 -0.73 86.47 5.09
C ALA A 878 0.49 85.67 4.56
N GLY A 879 1.58 86.38 4.27
CA GLY A 879 2.77 86.22 5.11
C GLY A 879 3.80 85.11 4.82
N ILE A 880 4.98 85.59 4.38
CA ILE A 880 6.32 85.17 4.88
C ILE A 880 7.00 83.96 4.19
N LYS A 881 7.79 84.33 3.18
CA LYS A 881 9.25 84.12 3.02
C LYS A 881 9.86 82.74 3.42
N GLY A 882 10.68 82.11 2.58
CA GLY A 882 11.10 82.55 1.24
C GLY A 882 12.41 81.97 0.70
N LYS A 883 13.00 82.75 -0.21
CA LYS A 883 14.33 82.63 -0.85
C LYS A 883 14.52 81.47 -1.84
N HIS A 884 14.17 81.79 -3.09
CA HIS A 884 15.03 81.52 -4.24
C HIS A 884 16.53 81.63 -3.91
N ILE A 885 17.32 80.74 -4.53
CA ILE A 885 18.51 81.17 -5.27
C ILE A 885 18.28 80.72 -6.71
N ALA A 886 18.49 81.63 -7.66
CA ALA A 886 18.40 81.36 -9.08
C ALA A 886 19.78 81.58 -9.72
N PHE A 887 20.11 80.81 -10.75
CA PHE A 887 21.04 81.23 -11.79
C PHE A 887 20.60 80.65 -13.15
N GLU A 888 19.82 81.47 -13.85
CA GLU A 888 20.05 81.90 -15.23
C GLU A 888 21.37 81.45 -15.91
N SER A 889 21.47 81.31 -17.25
CA SER A 889 20.56 81.70 -18.35
C SER A 889 21.05 81.11 -19.70
N LYS A 890 20.27 81.38 -20.76
CA LYS A 890 20.58 81.28 -22.22
C LYS A 890 20.26 79.93 -22.90
N GLU A 891 19.64 79.89 -24.08
CA GLU A 891 19.24 80.99 -24.99
C GLU A 891 17.98 80.64 -25.83
N LYS A 892 17.06 81.62 -25.96
CA LYS A 892 16.42 82.16 -27.20
C LYS A 892 15.79 81.20 -28.24
N GLU A 893 14.70 81.55 -28.94
CA GLU A 893 14.03 82.85 -29.12
C GLU A 893 12.56 82.71 -29.63
N LYS A 894 11.70 83.69 -29.26
CA LYS A 894 10.53 84.23 -30.01
C LYS A 894 9.32 83.30 -30.30
N GLU A 895 8.07 83.78 -30.38
CA GLU A 895 7.59 85.17 -30.44
C GLU A 895 6.19 85.43 -29.83
N LYS A 896 6.02 86.63 -29.25
CA LYS A 896 4.80 87.47 -29.09
C LYS A 896 3.49 86.88 -28.50
N THR A 897 3.19 87.32 -27.28
CA THR A 897 1.82 87.64 -26.82
C THR A 897 1.30 88.94 -27.48
N PRO A 898 -0.01 89.25 -27.42
CA PRO A 898 -0.51 89.97 -26.23
C PRO A 898 -1.83 89.39 -25.68
N ALA A 899 -2.10 89.68 -24.41
CA ALA A 899 -3.31 89.27 -23.72
C ALA A 899 -4.55 90.08 -24.15
N ARG A 900 -5.72 89.45 -24.08
CA ARG A 900 -6.97 90.14 -23.71
C ARG A 900 -7.62 89.40 -22.54
N SER A 901 -8.26 90.18 -21.68
CA SER A 901 -9.09 89.77 -20.56
C SER A 901 -10.12 88.73 -20.97
N ASP A 902 -10.28 87.68 -20.16
CA ASP A 902 -11.42 86.78 -20.30
C ASP A 902 -11.77 86.14 -18.96
N ASP A 903 -12.68 86.79 -18.22
CA ASP A 903 -13.42 86.21 -17.09
C ASP A 903 -14.43 85.13 -17.56
N SER A 904 -14.40 84.76 -18.84
CA SER A 904 -15.27 83.78 -19.52
C SER A 904 -15.02 82.32 -19.13
N LYS A 905 -13.77 81.94 -18.80
CA LYS A 905 -13.36 80.52 -18.69
C LYS A 905 -14.07 79.70 -17.61
N GLY A 906 -14.69 80.35 -16.62
CA GLY A 906 -15.60 79.69 -15.67
C GLY A 906 -16.95 79.36 -16.31
N SER A 907 -17.51 80.34 -17.04
CA SER A 907 -18.76 80.22 -17.78
C SER A 907 -18.67 79.15 -18.88
N ASP A 908 -17.61 79.18 -19.69
CA ASP A 908 -17.44 78.26 -20.83
C ASP A 908 -17.52 76.78 -20.43
N LYS A 909 -16.90 76.41 -19.30
CA LYS A 909 -16.90 75.02 -18.81
C LYS A 909 -18.23 74.59 -18.18
N GLU A 910 -18.98 75.53 -17.61
CA GLU A 910 -20.32 75.27 -17.11
C GLU A 910 -21.34 75.19 -18.26
N GLU A 911 -21.19 76.01 -19.31
CA GLU A 911 -21.95 75.87 -20.55
C GLU A 911 -21.62 74.59 -21.30
N GLU A 912 -20.34 74.18 -21.36
CA GLU A 912 -19.91 72.91 -21.95
C GLU A 912 -20.48 71.70 -21.19
N PHE A 913 -20.49 71.73 -19.85
CA PHE A 913 -21.16 70.72 -19.04
C PHE A 913 -22.68 70.67 -19.33
N LYS A 914 -23.36 71.83 -19.30
CA LYS A 914 -24.81 71.93 -19.61
C LYS A 914 -25.13 71.49 -21.04
N LYS A 915 -24.22 71.70 -22.00
CA LYS A 915 -24.34 71.20 -23.37
C LYS A 915 -24.22 69.68 -23.42
N ASN A 916 -23.20 69.09 -22.79
CA ASN A 916 -23.04 67.64 -22.71
C ASN A 916 -24.25 66.95 -22.05
N CYS A 917 -24.86 67.55 -21.01
CA CYS A 917 -26.09 67.03 -20.39
C CYS A 917 -27.33 67.13 -21.31
N LYS A 918 -27.44 68.18 -22.14
CA LYS A 918 -28.49 68.29 -23.17
C LYS A 918 -28.31 67.24 -24.28
N ASP A 919 -27.07 67.05 -24.75
CA ASP A 919 -26.73 66.05 -25.77
C ASP A 919 -27.00 64.62 -25.27
N LEU A 920 -26.75 64.35 -23.98
CA LEU A 920 -27.08 63.09 -23.33
C LEU A 920 -28.60 62.83 -23.27
N ASN A 921 -29.39 63.85 -22.94
CA ASN A 921 -30.85 63.76 -22.93
C ASN A 921 -31.40 63.52 -24.35
N ALA A 922 -30.87 64.23 -25.35
CA ALA A 922 -31.19 64.01 -26.76
C ALA A 922 -30.80 62.60 -27.25
N TYR A 923 -29.66 62.06 -26.81
CA TYR A 923 -29.21 60.70 -27.13
C TYR A 923 -30.19 59.63 -26.63
N PHE A 924 -30.64 59.70 -25.37
CA PHE A 924 -31.60 58.73 -24.84
C PHE A 924 -33.01 58.90 -25.44
N SER A 925 -33.45 60.14 -25.71
CA SER A 925 -34.70 60.41 -26.43
C SER A 925 -34.70 59.80 -27.84
N ARG A 926 -33.56 59.86 -28.56
CA ARG A 926 -33.38 59.17 -29.85
C ARG A 926 -33.44 57.65 -29.73
N ARG A 927 -32.91 57.06 -28.64
CA ARG A 927 -33.02 55.61 -28.38
C ARG A 927 -34.44 55.16 -28.05
N LEU A 928 -35.23 56.00 -27.39
CA LEU A 928 -36.67 55.78 -27.18
C LEU A 928 -37.41 55.74 -28.52
N LEU A 929 -37.18 56.72 -29.40
CA LEU A 929 -37.78 56.75 -30.74
C LEU A 929 -37.46 55.48 -31.56
N LEU A 930 -36.21 55.03 -31.57
CA LEU A 930 -35.81 53.78 -32.24
C LEU A 930 -36.53 52.54 -31.65
N SER A 931 -36.82 52.55 -30.36
CA SER A 931 -37.51 51.45 -29.67
C SER A 931 -39.01 51.43 -30.04
N LEU A 932 -39.66 52.60 -30.10
CA LEU A 932 -41.05 52.76 -30.56
C LEU A 932 -41.22 52.40 -32.05
N GLN A 933 -40.27 52.82 -32.91
CA GLN A 933 -40.22 52.38 -34.32
C GLN A 933 -40.15 50.86 -34.43
N LYS A 934 -39.32 50.20 -33.62
CA LYS A 934 -39.19 48.73 -33.63
C LYS A 934 -40.47 48.02 -33.19
N ALA A 935 -41.15 48.48 -32.14
CA ALA A 935 -42.43 47.91 -31.69
C ALA A 935 -43.53 48.06 -32.76
N THR A 936 -43.63 49.25 -33.36
CA THR A 936 -44.58 49.55 -34.44
C THR A 936 -44.33 48.66 -35.66
N ARG A 937 -43.08 48.54 -36.09
CA ARG A 937 -42.68 47.66 -37.22
C ARG A 937 -43.03 46.20 -36.96
N LEU A 938 -42.69 45.67 -35.78
CA LEU A 938 -42.98 44.27 -35.42
C LEU A 938 -44.49 43.98 -35.37
N SER A 939 -45.30 44.96 -34.98
CA SER A 939 -46.76 44.84 -34.93
C SER A 939 -47.38 44.82 -36.34
N LEU A 940 -46.92 45.67 -37.25
CA LEU A 940 -47.36 45.66 -38.66
C LEU A 940 -46.89 44.38 -39.39
N ASP A 941 -45.68 43.90 -39.13
CA ASP A 941 -45.18 42.62 -39.67
C ASP A 941 -45.93 41.38 -39.10
N ARG A 942 -46.72 41.51 -38.02
CA ARG A 942 -47.64 40.45 -37.57
C ARG A 942 -48.89 40.38 -38.47
N ILE A 943 -49.54 41.51 -38.73
CA ILE A 943 -50.67 41.58 -39.70
C ILE A 943 -50.20 41.04 -41.06
N ARG A 944 -49.03 41.49 -41.54
CA ARG A 944 -48.51 41.12 -42.86
C ARG A 944 -48.22 39.63 -43.01
N ARG A 945 -47.86 38.94 -41.92
CA ARG A 945 -47.68 37.48 -41.93
C ARG A 945 -49.01 36.73 -41.93
N ARG A 946 -50.02 37.21 -41.19
CA ARG A 946 -51.36 36.62 -41.14
C ARG A 946 -52.14 36.77 -42.46
N MET A 947 -51.95 37.88 -43.20
CA MET A 947 -52.69 38.19 -44.43
C MET A 947 -52.15 37.54 -45.73
N LYS A 948 -51.06 36.76 -45.69
CA LYS A 948 -50.46 36.17 -46.89
C LYS A 948 -51.17 34.88 -47.30
N VAL A 949 -51.56 34.77 -48.57
CA VAL A 949 -51.91 33.49 -49.21
C VAL A 949 -50.63 32.78 -49.66
N SER A 950 -50.55 31.47 -49.47
CA SER A 950 -49.42 30.62 -49.89
C SER A 950 -49.93 29.22 -50.19
N SER A 951 -49.55 28.65 -51.33
CA SER A 951 -50.03 27.37 -51.88
C SER A 951 -49.60 26.12 -51.09
N LYS A 952 -49.11 26.29 -49.85
CA LYS A 952 -48.76 25.22 -48.91
C LYS A 952 -49.54 25.45 -47.61
N SER A 953 -50.78 24.96 -47.59
CA SER A 953 -51.79 25.22 -46.58
C SER A 953 -51.68 24.30 -45.36
N ALA A 954 -50.94 24.74 -44.33
CA ALA A 954 -50.93 24.09 -43.01
C ALA A 954 -50.74 25.06 -41.83
N ASP A 955 -49.86 26.06 -41.95
CA ASP A 955 -49.41 26.90 -40.82
C ASP A 955 -50.14 28.26 -40.66
N ILE A 956 -51.17 28.56 -41.46
CA ILE A 956 -51.89 29.84 -41.39
C ILE A 956 -53.30 29.58 -40.84
N ILE A 957 -53.50 29.92 -39.56
CA ILE A 957 -54.80 29.89 -38.90
C ILE A 957 -55.68 31.01 -39.50
N PRO A 958 -56.86 30.70 -40.07
CA PRO A 958 -57.81 31.71 -40.51
C PRO A 958 -58.36 32.47 -39.30
N PHE A 959 -58.70 33.75 -39.49
CA PHE A 959 -59.29 34.57 -38.42
C PHE A 959 -60.50 35.40 -38.88
N LEU A 960 -60.82 35.35 -40.18
CA LEU A 960 -61.97 36.02 -40.79
C LEU A 960 -62.96 34.97 -41.31
N LYS A 961 -64.24 35.11 -40.95
CA LYS A 961 -65.33 34.30 -41.48
C LYS A 961 -65.92 34.93 -42.74
N ALA A 962 -66.19 34.12 -43.77
CA ALA A 962 -66.97 34.52 -44.94
C ALA A 962 -67.82 33.35 -45.49
N GLU A 963 -68.82 33.66 -46.30
CA GLU A 963 -69.83 32.71 -46.81
C GLU A 963 -69.98 32.85 -48.32
N VAL A 964 -70.22 31.72 -49.01
CA VAL A 964 -70.43 31.67 -50.47
C VAL A 964 -71.92 31.52 -50.77
N HIS A 965 -72.46 32.44 -51.56
CA HIS A 965 -73.87 32.51 -51.97
C HIS A 965 -74.00 32.39 -53.49
N LEU A 966 -75.09 31.76 -53.95
CA LEU A 966 -75.47 31.67 -55.37
C LEU A 966 -76.49 32.76 -55.68
N ASP A 967 -76.14 33.69 -56.57
CA ASP A 967 -76.98 34.78 -57.04
C ASP A 967 -77.02 34.73 -58.57
N ILE A 968 -77.95 33.94 -59.11
CA ILE A 968 -77.95 33.46 -60.51
C ILE A 968 -77.81 34.65 -61.47
N PRO A 969 -76.80 34.66 -62.38
CA PRO A 969 -75.95 33.53 -62.79
C PRO A 969 -74.58 33.40 -62.08
N ASN A 970 -74.29 34.18 -61.04
CA ASN A 970 -72.97 34.35 -60.44
C ASN A 970 -72.84 33.76 -59.02
N LEU A 971 -71.60 33.53 -58.58
CA LEU A 971 -71.25 33.16 -57.21
C LEU A 971 -70.58 34.34 -56.49
N VAL A 972 -71.02 34.67 -55.27
CA VAL A 972 -70.57 35.84 -54.51
C VAL A 972 -70.12 35.46 -53.11
N ILE A 973 -69.05 36.11 -52.62
CA ILE A 973 -68.52 35.94 -51.26
C ILE A 973 -68.95 37.13 -50.39
N VAL A 974 -69.48 36.83 -49.20
CA VAL A 974 -69.96 37.80 -48.20
C VAL A 974 -69.23 37.56 -46.86
N PRO A 975 -68.58 38.56 -46.22
CA PRO A 975 -68.36 39.93 -46.69
C PRO A 975 -67.39 40.01 -47.88
N SER A 976 -67.42 41.14 -48.59
CA SER A 976 -66.61 41.35 -49.79
C SER A 976 -65.12 41.54 -49.49
N LEU A 977 -64.26 41.23 -50.47
CA LEU A 977 -62.81 41.46 -50.37
C LEU A 977 -62.44 42.93 -50.09
N ASP A 978 -63.24 43.88 -50.57
CA ASP A 978 -63.07 45.32 -50.30
C ASP A 978 -63.35 45.69 -48.84
N GLU A 979 -64.32 45.04 -48.19
CA GLU A 979 -64.61 45.23 -46.77
C GLU A 979 -63.48 44.68 -45.88
N ILE A 980 -62.92 43.53 -46.25
CA ILE A 980 -61.73 42.95 -45.62
C ILE A 980 -60.53 43.90 -45.74
N GLN A 981 -60.27 44.46 -46.94
CA GLN A 981 -59.17 45.41 -47.13
C GLN A 981 -59.38 46.74 -46.36
N LYS A 982 -60.63 47.22 -46.26
CA LYS A 982 -60.97 48.40 -45.43
C LYS A 982 -60.68 48.15 -43.95
N ALA A 983 -60.99 46.97 -43.43
CA ALA A 983 -60.68 46.59 -42.04
C ALA A 983 -59.17 46.53 -41.77
N VAL A 984 -58.39 45.94 -42.67
CA VAL A 984 -56.92 45.93 -42.58
C VAL A 984 -56.35 47.35 -42.57
N ASN A 985 -56.86 48.24 -43.43
CA ASN A 985 -56.45 49.65 -43.45
C ASN A 985 -56.81 50.40 -42.15
N ARG A 986 -57.95 50.08 -41.52
CA ARG A 986 -58.33 50.63 -40.21
C ARG A 986 -57.38 50.15 -39.10
N MET A 987 -57.05 48.85 -39.05
CA MET A 987 -56.09 48.31 -38.07
C MET A 987 -54.69 48.95 -38.17
N ILE A 988 -54.21 49.23 -39.39
CA ILE A 988 -52.95 49.96 -39.60
C ILE A 988 -53.01 51.38 -38.98
N HIS A 989 -54.13 52.09 -39.17
CA HIS A 989 -54.31 53.43 -38.61
C HIS A 989 -54.22 53.40 -37.07
N LEU A 990 -54.91 52.44 -36.43
CA LEU A 990 -54.93 52.30 -34.97
C LEU A 990 -53.53 52.04 -34.39
N ILE A 991 -52.74 51.14 -34.99
CA ILE A 991 -51.33 50.91 -34.60
C ILE A 991 -50.50 52.19 -34.66
N LEU A 992 -50.69 53.02 -35.69
CA LEU A 992 -49.96 54.28 -35.82
C LEU A 992 -50.43 55.31 -34.78
N GLU A 993 -51.72 55.35 -34.44
CA GLU A 993 -52.25 56.28 -33.44
C GLU A 993 -51.74 56.02 -32.01
N VAL A 994 -51.34 54.80 -31.65
CA VAL A 994 -50.66 54.52 -30.36
C VAL A 994 -49.48 55.47 -30.13
N ASN A 995 -48.69 55.74 -31.18
CA ASN A 995 -47.52 56.62 -31.13
C ASN A 995 -47.90 58.11 -30.97
N ARG A 996 -49.19 58.48 -31.06
CA ARG A 996 -49.69 59.83 -30.73
C ARG A 996 -49.85 60.04 -29.22
N GLY A 997 -50.05 58.98 -28.44
CA GLY A 997 -50.22 59.04 -26.98
C GLY A 997 -48.90 59.20 -26.21
N VAL A 998 -47.76 58.83 -26.81
CA VAL A 998 -46.44 58.97 -26.18
C VAL A 998 -45.88 60.38 -26.40
N ALA A 999 -45.80 61.18 -25.34
CA ALA A 999 -45.30 62.55 -25.40
C ALA A 999 -43.76 62.62 -25.49
N GLN A 1000 -43.25 63.64 -26.18
CA GLN A 1000 -41.82 63.97 -26.18
C GLN A 1000 -41.40 64.59 -24.83
N TRP A 1001 -40.22 64.22 -24.35
CA TRP A 1001 -39.63 64.68 -23.09
C TRP A 1001 -39.53 66.21 -22.98
N GLY A 1002 -39.56 66.74 -21.76
CA GLY A 1002 -39.55 68.18 -21.45
C GLY A 1002 -40.93 68.84 -21.34
N GLN A 1003 -42.03 68.11 -21.54
CA GLN A 1003 -43.41 68.64 -21.52
C GLN A 1003 -44.18 68.38 -20.20
N ARG A 1004 -43.48 67.97 -19.13
CA ARG A 1004 -44.05 67.50 -17.84
C ARG A 1004 -45.09 68.44 -17.19
N HIS A 1005 -44.99 69.76 -17.39
CA HIS A 1005 -45.93 70.74 -16.83
C HIS A 1005 -47.31 70.74 -17.51
N LEU A 1006 -47.41 70.27 -18.76
CA LEU A 1006 -48.67 70.15 -19.50
C LEU A 1006 -49.38 68.82 -19.22
N GLN A 1007 -48.63 67.72 -19.03
CA GLN A 1007 -49.21 66.39 -18.74
C GLN A 1007 -49.89 66.30 -17.36
N LYS A 1008 -49.33 66.95 -16.32
CA LYS A 1008 -49.93 66.96 -14.96
C LYS A 1008 -51.31 67.62 -14.88
N SER A 1009 -51.71 68.41 -15.89
CA SER A 1009 -53.04 69.02 -15.95
C SER A 1009 -54.12 68.14 -16.61
N ILE A 1010 -53.70 67.10 -17.34
CA ILE A 1010 -54.61 66.21 -18.09
C ILE A 1010 -55.02 64.98 -17.24
N LEU A 1011 -54.15 64.55 -16.31
CA LEU A 1011 -54.37 63.41 -15.41
C LEU A 1011 -55.22 63.72 -14.16
N LYS A 1012 -56.07 64.77 -14.19
CA LYS A 1012 -56.98 65.13 -13.09
C LYS A 1012 -58.44 65.22 -13.55
N THR A 1013 -59.02 64.07 -13.89
CA THR A 1013 -60.48 63.90 -14.03
C THR A 1013 -60.85 62.46 -13.72
N ASP A 1014 -61.39 62.23 -12.51
CA ASP A 1014 -61.93 60.94 -12.08
C ASP A 1014 -63.28 60.60 -12.74
N PRO A 1015 -63.60 59.32 -13.01
CA PRO A 1015 -64.93 58.90 -13.42
C PRO A 1015 -65.84 58.61 -12.20
N GLY A 1016 -66.93 59.37 -12.03
CA GLY A 1016 -67.85 59.15 -10.89
C GLY A 1016 -69.19 59.91 -10.86
N THR A 1017 -70.21 59.34 -11.51
CA THR A 1017 -71.64 59.34 -11.09
C THR A 1017 -72.55 60.60 -11.22
N LYS A 1018 -73.40 60.58 -12.27
CA LYS A 1018 -74.85 60.95 -12.37
C LYS A 1018 -75.42 62.36 -11.96
N LYS A 1019 -76.31 62.84 -12.86
CA LYS A 1019 -77.52 63.72 -12.71
C LYS A 1019 -77.41 65.27 -12.75
N ALA A 1020 -77.70 65.80 -13.94
CA ALA A 1020 -78.81 66.72 -14.29
C ALA A 1020 -78.98 68.13 -13.67
N SER A 1021 -79.14 69.10 -14.61
CA SER A 1021 -80.18 70.16 -14.71
C SER A 1021 -79.77 71.65 -14.59
N ALA A 1022 -80.38 72.47 -15.47
CA ALA A 1022 -80.48 73.96 -15.54
C ALA A 1022 -79.18 74.80 -15.40
N GLY A 1023 -78.84 75.71 -16.32
CA GLY A 1023 -79.53 76.99 -16.61
C GLY A 1023 -78.99 78.11 -15.68
N LEU A 1024 -78.74 79.37 -16.06
CA LEU A 1024 -79.00 80.15 -17.28
C LEU A 1024 -78.14 81.45 -17.25
N ARG A 1025 -77.65 81.94 -18.41
CA ARG A 1025 -77.24 83.35 -18.72
C ARG A 1025 -76.28 84.14 -17.77
N SER A 1026 -75.01 84.28 -18.21
CA SER A 1026 -74.38 85.51 -18.78
C SER A 1026 -75.01 86.93 -18.61
N PRO A 1027 -74.31 88.04 -18.95
CA PRO A 1027 -72.93 88.48 -18.64
C PRO A 1027 -72.80 90.03 -18.41
N ARG A 1028 -71.59 90.56 -18.12
CA ARG A 1028 -71.01 91.90 -18.51
C ARG A 1028 -69.70 92.13 -17.73
N LYS A 1029 -68.69 92.92 -18.16
CA LYS A 1029 -68.60 93.97 -19.21
C LYS A 1029 -67.17 93.99 -19.83
N LYS A 1030 -67.04 94.48 -21.07
CA LYS A 1030 -65.77 94.72 -21.79
C LYS A 1030 -65.48 96.22 -21.95
N ALA A 1031 -64.21 96.57 -22.17
CA ALA A 1031 -63.75 97.58 -23.13
C ALA A 1031 -62.49 96.97 -23.80
N LYS A 1032 -62.39 96.63 -25.10
CA LYS A 1032 -62.65 97.33 -26.39
C LYS A 1032 -61.82 98.62 -26.53
N LYS A 1033 -61.09 98.87 -27.62
CA LYS A 1033 -61.22 98.45 -29.05
C LYS A 1033 -59.95 97.70 -29.52
N GLY A 1034 -59.89 96.88 -30.58
CA GLY A 1034 -60.88 96.56 -31.62
C GLY A 1034 -60.45 97.08 -33.02
N GLU A 1035 -60.62 96.37 -34.14
CA GLU A 1035 -61.22 95.03 -34.37
C GLU A 1035 -61.08 94.58 -35.86
N LYS A 1036 -60.51 93.40 -36.21
CA LYS A 1036 -60.89 92.59 -37.42
C LYS A 1036 -60.54 91.09 -37.23
N GLY A 1037 -61.50 90.22 -37.51
CA GLY A 1037 -61.56 88.78 -37.16
C GLY A 1037 -60.71 87.81 -38.01
N THR A 1038 -60.89 86.49 -37.90
CA THR A 1038 -62.02 85.71 -37.33
C THR A 1038 -61.61 84.36 -36.73
N ASP A 1039 -62.17 84.06 -35.56
CA ASP A 1039 -62.50 82.74 -34.95
C ASP A 1039 -61.43 81.63 -34.72
N GLY A 1040 -61.70 80.78 -33.71
CA GLY A 1040 -61.00 79.49 -33.49
C GLY A 1040 -60.05 79.42 -32.28
N THR A 1041 -60.56 79.00 -31.11
CA THR A 1041 -59.73 78.68 -29.93
C THR A 1041 -58.94 77.38 -30.12
N VAL A 1042 -57.62 77.46 -30.32
CA VAL A 1042 -56.76 76.27 -30.49
C VAL A 1042 -56.25 75.74 -29.14
N VAL A 1043 -56.75 74.57 -28.73
CA VAL A 1043 -56.07 73.74 -27.72
C VAL A 1043 -54.73 73.28 -28.30
N ARG A 1044 -53.60 73.70 -27.71
CA ARG A 1044 -52.26 73.26 -28.12
C ARG A 1044 -52.10 71.75 -27.84
N LYS A 1045 -52.20 70.93 -28.88
CA LYS A 1045 -51.88 69.49 -28.81
C LYS A 1045 -50.41 69.30 -28.41
N LEU A 1046 -50.15 68.34 -27.52
CA LEU A 1046 -48.80 67.93 -27.11
C LEU A 1046 -47.97 67.44 -28.31
N LYS A 1047 -46.65 67.67 -28.29
CA LYS A 1047 -45.74 67.06 -29.26
C LYS A 1047 -45.47 65.61 -28.87
N ASN A 1048 -45.70 64.68 -29.79
CA ASN A 1048 -45.58 63.23 -29.60
C ASN A 1048 -44.56 62.61 -30.57
N PHE A 1049 -44.27 61.32 -30.42
CA PHE A 1049 -43.30 60.62 -31.28
C PHE A 1049 -43.87 60.15 -32.63
N TYR A 1050 -45.16 60.39 -32.89
CA TYR A 1050 -45.88 59.95 -34.10
C TYR A 1050 -45.15 60.26 -35.42
N ALA A 1051 -44.74 61.51 -35.65
CA ALA A 1051 -44.11 61.92 -36.91
C ALA A 1051 -42.85 61.09 -37.22
N GLY A 1052 -41.94 60.98 -36.24
CA GLY A 1052 -40.71 60.19 -36.37
C GLY A 1052 -40.93 58.67 -36.50
N VAL A 1053 -42.12 58.16 -36.20
CA VAL A 1053 -42.48 56.74 -36.45
C VAL A 1053 -43.15 56.58 -37.82
N ALA A 1054 -44.08 57.47 -38.19
CA ALA A 1054 -44.81 57.43 -39.45
C ALA A 1054 -43.92 57.71 -40.69
N GLU A 1055 -42.92 58.58 -40.53
CA GLU A 1055 -41.93 58.93 -41.57
C GLU A 1055 -40.85 57.84 -41.77
N ASN A 1056 -40.85 56.76 -40.98
CA ASN A 1056 -39.85 55.71 -41.10
C ASN A 1056 -40.09 54.85 -42.36
N GLU A 1057 -39.18 54.95 -43.33
CA GLU A 1057 -39.23 54.27 -44.62
C GLU A 1057 -39.57 52.76 -44.53
N THR A 1058 -39.08 52.05 -43.50
CA THR A 1058 -39.36 50.61 -43.34
C THR A 1058 -40.79 50.34 -42.90
N ILE A 1059 -41.37 51.23 -42.10
CA ILE A 1059 -42.77 51.18 -41.66
C ILE A 1059 -43.69 51.54 -42.85
N THR A 1060 -43.37 52.61 -43.58
CA THR A 1060 -44.11 53.02 -44.78
C THR A 1060 -44.15 51.91 -45.83
N LYS A 1061 -43.03 51.22 -46.08
CA LYS A 1061 -42.96 50.06 -46.99
C LYS A 1061 -43.87 48.91 -46.57
N ILE A 1062 -43.98 48.60 -45.27
CA ILE A 1062 -44.88 47.54 -44.78
C ILE A 1062 -46.36 47.96 -44.93
N ILE A 1063 -46.67 49.23 -44.69
CA ILE A 1063 -48.04 49.77 -44.85
C ILE A 1063 -48.51 49.64 -46.30
N VAL A 1064 -47.69 50.06 -47.29
CA VAL A 1064 -48.04 49.96 -48.72
C VAL A 1064 -48.31 48.50 -49.13
N LEU A 1065 -47.52 47.55 -48.61
CA LEU A 1065 -47.69 46.12 -48.88
C LEU A 1065 -48.92 45.51 -48.19
N LEU A 1066 -49.38 46.08 -47.07
CA LEU A 1066 -50.62 45.67 -46.40
C LEU A 1066 -51.86 46.28 -47.03
N SER A 1067 -51.79 47.51 -47.53
CA SER A 1067 -52.89 48.18 -48.24
C SER A 1067 -53.22 47.58 -49.61
N SER A 1068 -52.38 46.67 -50.10
CA SER A 1068 -52.56 45.91 -51.35
C SER A 1068 -52.80 44.41 -51.13
N ALA A 1069 -52.87 43.93 -49.88
CA ALA A 1069 -52.98 42.51 -49.55
C ALA A 1069 -54.28 41.85 -50.07
N GLY A 1070 -55.40 42.59 -50.10
CA GLY A 1070 -56.70 42.15 -50.61
C GLY A 1070 -56.66 41.73 -52.09
N ASN A 1071 -55.79 42.34 -52.90
CA ASN A 1071 -55.60 41.92 -54.29
C ASN A 1071 -55.00 40.51 -54.37
N SER A 1072 -54.11 40.13 -53.45
CA SER A 1072 -53.54 38.77 -53.41
C SER A 1072 -54.53 37.69 -52.94
N LEU A 1073 -55.64 38.09 -52.30
CA LEU A 1073 -56.75 37.18 -51.98
C LEU A 1073 -57.68 36.94 -53.18
N LYS A 1074 -57.70 37.86 -54.16
CA LYS A 1074 -58.62 37.82 -55.30
C LYS A 1074 -58.36 36.65 -56.25
N GLU A 1075 -57.09 36.34 -56.53
CA GLU A 1075 -56.71 35.21 -57.40
C GLU A 1075 -57.14 33.88 -56.78
N GLY A 1076 -56.75 33.60 -55.53
CA GLY A 1076 -57.13 32.37 -54.83
C GLY A 1076 -58.65 32.23 -54.63
N VAL A 1077 -59.37 33.34 -54.42
CA VAL A 1077 -60.84 33.35 -54.42
C VAL A 1077 -61.40 32.94 -55.79
N SER A 1078 -60.84 33.45 -56.88
CA SER A 1078 -61.29 33.11 -58.23
C SER A 1078 -61.04 31.65 -58.58
N GLU A 1079 -59.91 31.06 -58.14
CA GLU A 1079 -59.62 29.63 -58.31
C GLU A 1079 -60.66 28.75 -57.60
N VAL A 1080 -60.98 29.06 -56.33
CA VAL A 1080 -62.00 28.31 -55.56
C VAL A 1080 -63.40 28.44 -56.17
N LEU A 1081 -63.74 29.58 -56.77
CA LEU A 1081 -65.03 29.75 -57.44
C LEU A 1081 -65.13 28.95 -58.76
N GLN A 1082 -64.02 28.75 -59.47
CA GLN A 1082 -63.97 27.91 -60.69
C GLN A 1082 -64.23 26.42 -60.39
N GLU A 1083 -63.92 25.91 -59.19
CA GLU A 1083 -64.26 24.51 -58.82
C GLU A 1083 -65.76 24.21 -58.88
N PHE A 1084 -66.62 25.23 -58.85
CA PHE A 1084 -68.07 25.11 -58.95
C PHE A 1084 -68.62 25.27 -60.37
N ASP A 1085 -67.82 25.70 -61.37
CA ASP A 1085 -68.27 25.84 -62.77
C ASP A 1085 -68.77 24.49 -63.36
N LYS A 1086 -68.36 23.34 -62.80
CA LYS A 1086 -68.85 22.01 -63.24
C LYS A 1086 -70.35 21.77 -63.01
N TYR A 1087 -71.02 22.58 -62.19
CA TYR A 1087 -72.47 22.49 -61.94
C TYR A 1087 -73.27 23.53 -62.72
N LYS A 1088 -72.61 24.35 -63.55
CA LYS A 1088 -73.14 25.55 -64.19
C LYS A 1088 -74.34 25.31 -65.09
N GLU A 1089 -74.41 24.15 -65.72
CA GLU A 1089 -75.55 23.70 -66.54
C GLU A 1089 -76.88 23.86 -65.78
N LEU A 1090 -76.89 23.53 -64.48
CA LEU A 1090 -78.09 23.56 -63.63
C LEU A 1090 -78.71 24.94 -63.44
N TRP A 1091 -77.95 26.03 -63.62
CA TRP A 1091 -78.43 27.41 -63.49
C TRP A 1091 -78.21 28.27 -64.74
N THR A 1092 -77.82 27.67 -65.87
CA THR A 1092 -77.61 28.39 -67.14
C THR A 1092 -78.45 27.86 -68.30
N GLU A 1093 -78.87 26.60 -68.29
CA GLU A 1093 -79.80 26.04 -69.27
C GLU A 1093 -81.26 26.19 -68.82
N ASP A 1094 -82.19 26.25 -69.78
CA ASP A 1094 -83.62 26.24 -69.49
C ASP A 1094 -84.18 24.81 -69.44
N LYS A 1095 -85.06 24.56 -68.45
CA LYS A 1095 -85.48 23.21 -68.08
C LYS A 1095 -86.46 22.59 -69.08
N ASP A 1096 -87.39 23.39 -69.58
CA ASP A 1096 -88.45 22.89 -70.45
C ASP A 1096 -87.95 22.67 -71.88
N THR A 1097 -87.09 23.56 -72.40
CA THR A 1097 -86.48 23.39 -73.73
C THR A 1097 -85.63 22.12 -73.84
N LYS A 1098 -84.73 21.86 -72.88
CA LYS A 1098 -83.85 20.67 -72.90
C LYS A 1098 -84.63 19.35 -72.96
N PHE A 1099 -85.68 19.21 -72.14
CA PHE A 1099 -86.47 17.97 -72.12
C PHE A 1099 -87.47 17.87 -73.29
N GLN A 1100 -87.97 18.98 -73.85
CA GLN A 1100 -88.79 18.92 -75.06
C GLN A 1100 -88.01 18.40 -76.27
N GLU A 1101 -86.76 18.81 -76.44
CA GLU A 1101 -85.88 18.27 -77.49
C GLU A 1101 -85.58 16.77 -77.26
N PHE A 1102 -85.33 16.38 -76.01
CA PHE A 1102 -85.05 14.98 -75.63
C PHE A 1102 -86.24 14.03 -75.90
N PHE A 1103 -87.46 14.40 -75.55
CA PHE A 1103 -88.64 13.56 -75.83
C PHE A 1103 -89.07 13.59 -77.30
N ALA A 1104 -88.75 14.65 -78.05
CA ALA A 1104 -89.03 14.72 -79.48
C ALA A 1104 -88.23 13.70 -80.33
N THR A 1105 -87.16 13.12 -79.78
CA THR A 1105 -86.37 12.05 -80.40
C THR A 1105 -86.90 10.62 -80.15
N ASP A 1106 -88.04 10.46 -79.48
CA ASP A 1106 -88.65 9.16 -79.11
C ASP A 1106 -87.65 8.20 -78.39
N PRO A 1107 -87.03 8.65 -77.27
CA PRO A 1107 -85.90 7.97 -76.64
C PRO A 1107 -86.29 6.61 -76.04
N THR A 1108 -85.33 5.70 -76.00
CA THR A 1108 -85.50 4.36 -75.43
C THR A 1108 -85.55 4.38 -73.91
N LEU A 1109 -86.10 3.31 -73.33
CA LEU A 1109 -86.15 3.09 -71.89
C LEU A 1109 -84.78 3.17 -71.17
N SER A 1110 -83.69 2.85 -71.87
CA SER A 1110 -82.34 2.92 -71.29
C SER A 1110 -81.85 4.37 -71.20
N GLU A 1111 -82.04 5.15 -72.26
CA GLU A 1111 -81.59 6.55 -72.35
C GLU A 1111 -82.34 7.44 -71.34
N ILE A 1112 -83.64 7.23 -71.18
CA ILE A 1112 -84.45 7.90 -70.14
C ILE A 1112 -83.91 7.59 -68.73
N ARG A 1113 -83.49 6.33 -68.49
CA ARG A 1113 -82.94 5.93 -67.19
C ARG A 1113 -81.57 6.55 -66.93
N GLU A 1114 -80.72 6.63 -67.95
CA GLU A 1114 -79.41 7.27 -67.86
C GLU A 1114 -79.52 8.76 -67.52
N GLU A 1115 -80.47 9.49 -68.12
CA GLU A 1115 -80.71 10.91 -67.83
C GLU A 1115 -81.21 11.13 -66.39
N ILE A 1116 -82.12 10.27 -65.89
CA ILE A 1116 -82.54 10.30 -64.47
C ILE A 1116 -81.35 10.02 -63.55
N LEU A 1117 -80.50 9.05 -63.90
CA LEU A 1117 -79.31 8.72 -63.12
C LEU A 1117 -78.30 9.88 -63.10
N HIS A 1118 -78.14 10.59 -64.22
CA HIS A 1118 -77.25 11.74 -64.34
C HIS A 1118 -77.60 12.84 -63.31
N TYR A 1119 -78.86 13.29 -63.26
CA TYR A 1119 -79.30 14.27 -62.26
C TYR A 1119 -79.26 13.71 -60.81
N ASP A 1120 -79.36 12.40 -60.61
CA ASP A 1120 -79.13 11.80 -59.28
C ASP A 1120 -77.64 11.83 -58.88
N THR A 1121 -76.72 11.59 -59.80
CA THR A 1121 -75.29 11.74 -59.51
C THR A 1121 -74.93 13.16 -59.09
N PHE A 1122 -75.50 14.19 -59.72
CA PHE A 1122 -75.31 15.59 -59.28
C PHE A 1122 -75.83 15.83 -57.85
N GLU A 1123 -77.02 15.33 -57.48
CA GLU A 1123 -77.51 15.48 -56.11
C GLU A 1123 -76.61 14.76 -55.08
N GLN A 1124 -76.06 13.59 -55.46
CA GLN A 1124 -75.08 12.88 -54.64
C GLN A 1124 -73.75 13.62 -54.53
N GLU A 1125 -73.27 14.28 -55.59
CA GLU A 1125 -72.07 15.13 -55.54
C GLU A 1125 -72.28 16.38 -54.66
N MET A 1126 -73.44 17.03 -54.75
CA MET A 1126 -73.79 18.16 -53.89
C MET A 1126 -73.80 17.76 -52.42
N LYS A 1127 -74.35 16.59 -52.08
CA LYS A 1127 -74.29 16.04 -50.71
C LYS A 1127 -72.85 15.83 -50.25
N LYS A 1128 -71.91 15.51 -51.14
CA LYS A 1128 -70.47 15.31 -50.86
C LYS A 1128 -69.64 16.62 -50.77
N LEU A 1129 -70.19 17.79 -51.14
CA LEU A 1129 -69.49 19.07 -51.01
C LEU A 1129 -69.08 19.36 -49.56
N LYS A 1130 -67.79 19.73 -49.36
CA LYS A 1130 -67.22 20.12 -48.08
C LYS A 1130 -67.90 21.39 -47.55
N PRO A 1131 -68.32 21.44 -46.27
CA PRO A 1131 -69.05 22.59 -45.72
C PRO A 1131 -68.19 23.84 -45.51
N ILE A 1132 -66.87 23.66 -45.40
CA ILE A 1132 -65.89 24.71 -45.11
C ILE A 1132 -64.70 24.53 -46.06
N ILE A 1133 -64.24 25.63 -46.66
CA ILE A 1133 -63.04 25.73 -47.49
C ILE A 1133 -62.10 26.78 -46.86
N LEU A 1134 -60.85 26.40 -46.64
CA LEU A 1134 -59.85 27.25 -45.98
C LEU A 1134 -59.02 28.00 -47.01
N LEU A 1135 -59.16 29.32 -47.07
CA LEU A 1135 -58.49 30.20 -48.02
C LEU A 1135 -57.56 31.16 -47.27
N GLY A 1136 -56.45 30.63 -46.76
CA GLY A 1136 -55.44 31.36 -46.00
C GLY A 1136 -56.03 32.06 -44.76
N PRO A 1137 -56.14 33.41 -44.74
CA PRO A 1137 -56.75 34.14 -43.62
C PRO A 1137 -58.28 34.01 -43.52
N ILE A 1138 -58.97 33.52 -44.56
CA ILE A 1138 -60.45 33.47 -44.66
C ILE A 1138 -60.94 32.02 -44.56
N GLU A 1139 -61.98 31.80 -43.75
CA GLU A 1139 -62.75 30.56 -43.69
C GLU A 1139 -64.05 30.70 -44.49
N LEU A 1140 -64.14 30.06 -45.65
CA LEU A 1140 -65.28 30.12 -46.57
C LEU A 1140 -66.29 29.02 -46.27
N HIS A 1141 -67.52 29.41 -45.92
CA HIS A 1141 -68.62 28.49 -45.65
C HIS A 1141 -69.48 28.29 -46.91
N THR A 1142 -69.67 27.04 -47.32
CA THR A 1142 -70.40 26.65 -48.56
C THR A 1142 -71.85 26.21 -48.31
N GLY A 1143 -72.32 26.22 -47.06
CA GLY A 1143 -73.65 25.79 -46.66
C GLY A 1143 -74.81 26.44 -47.45
N PRO A 1144 -74.84 27.77 -47.64
CA PRO A 1144 -75.86 28.44 -48.43
C PRO A 1144 -75.86 27.96 -49.89
N LEU A 1145 -74.68 27.94 -50.54
CA LEU A 1145 -74.50 27.42 -51.90
C LEU A 1145 -74.99 25.98 -52.06
N LYS A 1146 -74.59 25.07 -51.17
CA LYS A 1146 -75.00 23.66 -51.18
C LYS A 1146 -76.53 23.51 -51.12
N THR A 1147 -77.19 24.34 -50.32
CA THR A 1147 -78.65 24.34 -50.18
C THR A 1147 -79.32 24.80 -51.48
N ALA A 1148 -78.85 25.89 -52.08
CA ALA A 1148 -79.37 26.41 -53.34
C ALA A 1148 -79.22 25.40 -54.49
N LEU A 1149 -78.04 24.81 -54.66
CA LEU A 1149 -77.78 23.82 -55.72
C LEU A 1149 -78.65 22.55 -55.58
N THR A 1150 -78.87 22.07 -54.36
CA THR A 1150 -79.68 20.87 -54.10
C THR A 1150 -81.16 21.10 -54.45
N ILE A 1151 -81.68 22.31 -54.22
CA ILE A 1151 -83.04 22.70 -54.64
C ILE A 1151 -83.13 22.69 -56.18
N GLU A 1152 -82.11 23.25 -56.84
CA GLU A 1152 -82.10 23.35 -58.29
C GLU A 1152 -82.06 21.97 -58.97
N ALA A 1153 -81.14 21.08 -58.59
CA ALA A 1153 -81.04 19.73 -59.15
C ALA A 1153 -82.32 18.89 -58.96
N ASN A 1154 -83.01 19.02 -57.82
CA ASN A 1154 -84.30 18.36 -57.61
C ASN A 1154 -85.39 18.90 -58.55
N SER A 1155 -85.37 20.19 -58.87
CA SER A 1155 -86.33 20.77 -59.81
C SER A 1155 -86.15 20.24 -61.23
N TRP A 1156 -84.90 20.01 -61.68
CA TRP A 1156 -84.60 19.37 -62.97
C TRP A 1156 -85.21 17.96 -63.07
N LYS A 1157 -84.96 17.09 -62.06
CA LYS A 1157 -85.57 15.74 -61.98
C LYS A 1157 -87.10 15.77 -62.06
N MET A 1158 -87.74 16.71 -61.36
CA MET A 1158 -89.20 16.82 -61.30
C MET A 1158 -89.84 17.24 -62.63
N VAL A 1159 -89.12 17.97 -63.50
CA VAL A 1159 -89.59 18.30 -64.85
C VAL A 1159 -89.47 17.08 -65.77
N LEU A 1160 -88.33 16.38 -65.76
CA LEU A 1160 -88.11 15.12 -66.51
C LEU A 1160 -89.19 14.06 -66.20
N CYS A 1161 -89.47 13.84 -64.91
CA CYS A 1161 -90.50 12.89 -64.47
C CYS A 1161 -91.93 13.28 -64.93
N ARG A 1162 -92.19 14.57 -65.15
CA ARG A 1162 -93.51 15.05 -65.62
C ARG A 1162 -93.73 14.67 -67.08
N TYR A 1163 -92.78 15.01 -67.96
CA TYR A 1163 -92.86 14.67 -69.38
C TYR A 1163 -92.93 13.15 -69.59
N LEU A 1164 -92.14 12.37 -68.84
CA LEU A 1164 -92.17 10.91 -68.88
C LEU A 1164 -93.58 10.34 -68.57
N ASN A 1165 -94.26 10.88 -67.56
CA ASN A 1165 -95.59 10.42 -67.15
C ASN A 1165 -96.66 10.75 -68.20
N GLU A 1166 -96.56 11.88 -68.89
CA GLU A 1166 -97.48 12.24 -69.98
C GLU A 1166 -97.29 11.32 -71.21
N GLU A 1167 -96.05 11.01 -71.58
CA GLU A 1167 -95.70 10.04 -72.62
C GLU A 1167 -96.23 8.62 -72.32
N TYR A 1168 -95.97 8.10 -71.11
CA TYR A 1168 -96.44 6.77 -70.72
C TYR A 1168 -97.97 6.68 -70.63
N LYS A 1169 -98.63 7.74 -70.16
CA LYS A 1169 -100.10 7.81 -70.14
C LYS A 1169 -100.70 7.72 -71.54
N LYS A 1170 -100.07 8.32 -72.54
CA LYS A 1170 -100.49 8.23 -73.95
C LYS A 1170 -100.30 6.81 -74.49
N LYS A 1171 -99.09 6.24 -74.33
CA LYS A 1171 -98.75 4.86 -74.73
C LYS A 1171 -99.69 3.81 -74.10
N LEU A 1172 -100.06 3.98 -72.82
CA LEU A 1172 -101.04 3.12 -72.13
C LEU A 1172 -102.45 3.19 -72.73
N LEU A 1173 -102.94 4.39 -73.07
CA LEU A 1173 -104.28 4.59 -73.64
C LEU A 1173 -104.40 3.92 -75.03
N ASP A 1174 -103.35 4.02 -75.85
CA ASP A 1174 -103.29 3.39 -77.17
C ASP A 1174 -103.37 1.85 -77.06
N ILE A 1175 -102.61 1.25 -76.14
CA ILE A 1175 -102.65 -0.21 -75.86
C ILE A 1175 -104.02 -0.64 -75.34
N LEU A 1176 -104.65 0.13 -74.43
CA LEU A 1176 -106.00 -0.15 -73.95
C LEU A 1176 -107.04 -0.09 -75.09
N SER A 1177 -106.87 0.82 -76.05
CA SER A 1177 -107.74 0.87 -77.24
C SER A 1177 -107.56 -0.37 -78.13
N PHE A 1178 -106.31 -0.82 -78.32
CA PHE A 1178 -105.96 -2.00 -79.11
C PHE A 1178 -106.57 -3.27 -78.53
N ILE A 1179 -106.37 -3.52 -77.23
CA ILE A 1179 -106.91 -4.68 -76.51
C ILE A 1179 -108.45 -4.73 -76.60
N ASN A 1180 -109.12 -3.61 -76.31
CA ASN A 1180 -110.59 -3.55 -76.35
C ASN A 1180 -111.17 -3.81 -77.75
N SER A 1181 -110.49 -3.38 -78.82
CA SER A 1181 -110.96 -3.64 -80.18
C SER A 1181 -110.79 -5.11 -80.59
N HIS A 1182 -109.71 -5.78 -80.17
CA HIS A 1182 -109.46 -7.19 -80.52
C HIS A 1182 -110.25 -8.18 -79.65
N ILE A 1183 -110.52 -7.86 -78.37
CA ILE A 1183 -111.47 -8.62 -77.54
C ILE A 1183 -112.86 -8.64 -78.21
N LYS A 1184 -113.33 -7.51 -78.76
CA LYS A 1184 -114.61 -7.44 -79.50
C LYS A 1184 -114.63 -8.27 -80.79
N LYS A 1185 -113.48 -8.49 -81.45
CA LYS A 1185 -113.38 -9.38 -82.62
C LYS A 1185 -113.45 -10.85 -82.20
N LEU A 1186 -112.81 -11.21 -81.09
CA LEU A 1186 -112.72 -12.59 -80.60
C LEU A 1186 -113.98 -13.09 -79.87
N SER A 1187 -114.82 -12.20 -79.34
CA SER A 1187 -116.06 -12.57 -78.63
C SER A 1187 -117.25 -12.86 -79.55
N ARG A 1188 -117.08 -12.75 -80.87
CA ARG A 1188 -118.11 -13.08 -81.86
C ARG A 1188 -118.29 -14.61 -81.96
N PRO A 1189 -119.51 -15.15 -81.77
CA PRO A 1189 -119.73 -16.59 -81.88
C PRO A 1189 -119.44 -17.09 -83.30
N LEU A 1190 -118.80 -18.25 -83.40
CA LEU A 1190 -118.36 -18.84 -84.66
C LEU A 1190 -119.53 -19.59 -85.33
N THR A 1191 -120.15 -18.95 -86.31
CA THR A 1191 -121.22 -19.56 -87.13
C THR A 1191 -120.72 -20.01 -88.50
N ASP A 1192 -119.91 -19.18 -89.15
CA ASP A 1192 -119.46 -19.37 -90.52
C ASP A 1192 -117.93 -19.52 -90.63
N LEU A 1193 -117.45 -20.05 -91.75
CA LEU A 1193 -116.00 -20.18 -92.01
C LEU A 1193 -115.26 -18.83 -92.04
N ASP A 1194 -115.95 -17.74 -92.36
CA ASP A 1194 -115.37 -16.38 -92.30
C ASP A 1194 -115.28 -15.83 -90.87
N ASP A 1195 -116.16 -16.26 -89.93
CA ASP A 1195 -116.00 -15.94 -88.50
C ASP A 1195 -114.72 -16.58 -87.95
N VAL A 1196 -114.43 -17.82 -88.35
CA VAL A 1196 -113.19 -18.55 -87.97
C VAL A 1196 -111.96 -17.83 -88.52
N ARG A 1197 -112.00 -17.35 -89.78
CA ARG A 1197 -110.90 -16.55 -90.35
C ARG A 1197 -110.66 -15.25 -89.57
N LEU A 1198 -111.71 -14.48 -89.27
CA LEU A 1198 -111.58 -13.23 -88.52
C LEU A 1198 -111.05 -13.46 -87.10
N ALA A 1199 -111.45 -14.55 -86.44
CA ALA A 1199 -110.91 -14.93 -85.13
C ALA A 1199 -109.43 -15.34 -85.22
N MET A 1200 -109.03 -16.12 -86.23
CA MET A 1200 -107.63 -16.48 -86.45
C MET A 1200 -106.74 -15.29 -86.80
N GLU A 1201 -107.22 -14.38 -87.66
CA GLU A 1201 -106.51 -13.15 -88.05
C GLU A 1201 -106.34 -12.20 -86.84
N ALA A 1202 -107.35 -12.10 -85.99
CA ALA A 1202 -107.27 -11.37 -84.73
C ALA A 1202 -106.30 -12.03 -83.73
N LEU A 1203 -106.24 -13.36 -83.66
CA LEU A 1203 -105.25 -14.07 -82.81
C LEU A 1203 -103.82 -13.89 -83.33
N CYS A 1204 -103.59 -13.98 -84.64
CA CYS A 1204 -102.28 -13.71 -85.24
C CYS A 1204 -101.80 -12.28 -84.95
N THR A 1205 -102.65 -11.27 -85.18
CA THR A 1205 -102.28 -9.86 -84.91
C THR A 1205 -102.04 -9.56 -83.42
N ILE A 1206 -102.77 -10.21 -82.50
CA ILE A 1206 -102.43 -10.17 -81.06
C ILE A 1206 -101.07 -10.83 -80.80
N GLN A 1207 -100.80 -11.99 -81.40
CA GLN A 1207 -99.58 -12.75 -81.16
C GLN A 1207 -98.33 -12.06 -81.71
N GLU A 1208 -98.44 -11.39 -82.86
CA GLU A 1208 -97.38 -10.55 -83.45
C GLU A 1208 -97.10 -9.31 -82.58
N LYS A 1209 -98.16 -8.58 -82.17
CA LYS A 1209 -98.00 -7.36 -81.35
C LYS A 1209 -97.74 -7.63 -79.86
N ARG A 1210 -97.82 -8.87 -79.39
CA ARG A 1210 -97.56 -9.20 -77.99
C ARG A 1210 -96.16 -8.80 -77.54
N LEU A 1211 -95.13 -9.10 -78.34
CA LEU A 1211 -93.74 -8.73 -78.02
C LEU A 1211 -93.55 -7.20 -77.98
N GLU A 1212 -94.22 -6.47 -78.86
CA GLU A 1212 -94.19 -5.00 -78.91
C GLU A 1212 -94.86 -4.38 -77.67
N ILE A 1213 -96.00 -4.94 -77.23
CA ILE A 1213 -96.73 -4.52 -76.03
C ILE A 1213 -95.95 -4.87 -74.75
N ASP A 1214 -95.41 -6.10 -74.63
CA ASP A 1214 -94.62 -6.52 -73.47
C ASP A 1214 -93.32 -5.71 -73.34
N MET A 1215 -92.70 -5.28 -74.46
CA MET A 1215 -91.50 -4.42 -74.46
C MET A 1215 -91.80 -2.95 -74.15
N THR A 1216 -92.95 -2.41 -74.57
CA THR A 1216 -93.35 -1.01 -74.29
C THR A 1216 -93.94 -0.82 -72.89
N MET A 1217 -94.39 -1.89 -72.24
CA MET A 1217 -94.97 -1.90 -70.89
C MET A 1217 -94.00 -2.42 -69.81
N GLY A 1218 -92.69 -2.45 -70.09
CA GLY A 1218 -91.68 -2.76 -69.09
C GLY A 1218 -91.72 -1.75 -67.92
N PRO A 1219 -91.67 -2.18 -66.65
CA PRO A 1219 -91.73 -1.27 -65.52
C PRO A 1219 -90.48 -0.38 -65.48
N ILE A 1220 -90.70 0.94 -65.44
CA ILE A 1220 -89.68 1.92 -65.02
C ILE A 1220 -89.70 1.97 -63.49
N GLU A 1221 -88.72 1.29 -62.88
CA GLU A 1221 -88.31 1.48 -61.47
C GLU A 1221 -87.05 2.36 -61.37
#